data_AF-A0A432R3C5-F1
#
_entry.id   AF-A0A432R3C5-F1
#
_cell.length_a   1.000
_cell.length_b   1.000
_cell.length_c   1.000
_cell.angle_alpha   90.00
_cell.angle_beta   90.00
_cell.angle_gamma   90.00
#
_symmetry.space_group_name_H-M   'P 1'
#
loop_
_entity.id
_entity.type
_entity.pdbx_description
1 polymer ?
#
loop_
_entity_poly.entity_id
_entity_poly.type
_entity_poly.pdbx_seq_one_letter_code
_entity_poly.pdbx_strand_id
1 'polypeptide(L)'
;LLTTAAIATALTVFEERTGWRYEGNEDTEKFILLSLDFSGIQSFIFRQPKETRKWAAKILRARSFLVSLALESVVRKVIKEFGVNISTVLLNAAGKVWLLLPKLSDAEERLKLIQEDLKRRLLRDPFYGEIKIRFAWIKMKESDFSLKDGKFAEKIRELQKVEAEKKFTLFSLEELNKLHQEEEDFKSYFERLSEDDEKKRPCSVCGVSPRKGRGKERGDLCEFCDNLVRIGKELPNSKYMRVLFSEGLRFFPFPTFPFPKSNFEVAFFKDRKSLEGSLKEVPLRDSELVYAFEDDGESPYVFPVKFLENFVPTTRLELDVEELEREGRREEAERLREIVKECYDKEVRDQVLEEKEAIPKTFCHLAYESEGPHYLGILKADVDRLGFIFSNGFAKVTEDSSSLTVSRIVALSRMLDFFFNAVVKRMAKEKELYSVFSGGDDLFLIGAWKKIVEFEEELREKFKKFTCQNENITLSVGIEVVKPNLPVTLMAEVSEEALERAKETRNATCIFGRRIVYKEGVPTLKSLLSKASELEELISKEKGNSFLYKVYRISQLASGELDEEGKVSIERLLWRPRLYYLVKRNFKKEEVYRALTLLEGMIRELSENLTERRSDRKNNLFYIPFAITVYKRRGND
;
A
#
# COMPACT_ATOMS: atom_id res chain seq x y z
N LEU A 1 16.86 23.49 -5.96
CA LEU A 1 15.99 24.42 -5.21
C LEU A 1 15.60 23.86 -3.85
N LEU A 2 14.85 22.76 -3.74
CA LEU A 2 14.43 22.20 -2.44
C LEU A 2 15.60 21.91 -1.48
N THR A 3 16.60 21.15 -1.92
CA THR A 3 17.78 20.85 -1.10
C THR A 3 18.58 22.09 -0.72
N THR A 4 18.66 23.07 -1.61
CA THR A 4 19.29 24.36 -1.35
C THR A 4 18.54 25.13 -0.27
N ALA A 5 17.22 25.18 -0.34
CA ALA A 5 16.38 25.83 0.67
C ALA A 5 16.47 25.13 2.03
N ALA A 6 16.54 23.79 2.05
CA ALA A 6 16.75 23.01 3.27
C ALA A 6 18.08 23.38 3.96
N ILE A 7 19.18 23.38 3.20
CA ILE A 7 20.52 23.72 3.70
C ILE A 7 20.55 25.17 4.16
N ALA A 8 20.03 26.10 3.37
CA ALA A 8 20.00 27.52 3.71
C ALA A 8 19.19 27.76 5.00
N THR A 9 18.00 27.18 5.12
CA THR A 9 17.15 27.31 6.32
C THR A 9 17.87 26.78 7.56
N ALA A 10 18.50 25.60 7.47
CA ALA A 10 19.24 25.03 8.60
C ALA A 10 20.47 25.91 8.97
N LEU A 11 21.23 26.39 7.99
CA LEU A 11 22.39 27.26 8.23
C LEU A 11 21.98 28.59 8.87
N THR A 12 20.96 29.27 8.34
CA THR A 12 20.50 30.56 8.89
C THR A 12 20.10 30.43 10.35
N VAL A 13 19.31 29.40 10.70
CA VAL A 13 18.91 29.18 12.10
C VAL A 13 20.12 28.82 12.98
N PHE A 14 21.07 28.05 12.46
CA PHE A 14 22.31 27.74 13.18
C PHE A 14 23.11 29.01 13.48
N GLU A 15 23.35 29.86 12.47
CA GLU A 15 24.08 31.13 12.61
C GLU A 15 23.39 32.08 13.62
N GLU A 16 22.08 32.28 13.50
CA GLU A 16 21.31 33.17 14.38
C GLU A 16 21.31 32.71 15.84
N ARG A 17 21.21 31.39 16.08
CA ARG A 17 21.08 30.84 17.43
C ARG A 17 22.41 30.61 18.14
N THR A 18 23.47 30.34 17.40
CA THR A 18 24.81 30.09 17.96
C THR A 18 25.70 31.32 17.93
N GLY A 19 25.35 32.34 17.13
CA GLY A 19 26.21 33.48 16.85
C GLY A 19 27.39 33.13 15.94
N TRP A 20 27.41 31.92 15.37
CA TRP A 20 28.49 31.47 14.50
C TRP A 20 28.57 32.33 13.23
N ARG A 21 29.80 32.64 12.82
CA ARG A 21 30.11 33.38 11.58
C ARG A 21 31.08 32.55 10.75
N TYR A 22 30.94 32.62 9.43
CA TYR A 22 31.83 31.91 8.52
C TYR A 22 33.26 32.47 8.58
N GLU A 23 34.16 31.71 9.18
CA GLU A 23 35.60 32.01 9.25
C GLU A 23 36.45 31.09 8.35
N GLY A 24 35.83 30.37 7.40
CA GLY A 24 36.53 29.42 6.53
C GLY A 24 36.67 28.00 7.10
N ASN A 25 35.97 27.68 8.19
CA ASN A 25 35.97 26.34 8.79
C ASN A 25 34.73 25.52 8.33
N GLU A 26 34.96 24.60 7.40
CA GLU A 26 33.96 23.62 6.92
C GLU A 26 33.80 22.40 7.85
N ASP A 27 34.67 22.27 8.86
CA ASP A 27 34.78 21.09 9.72
C ASP A 27 33.89 21.14 10.97
N THR A 28 33.15 22.24 11.14
CA THR A 28 32.17 22.37 12.23
C THR A 28 30.91 21.57 11.90
N GLU A 29 30.39 20.81 12.87
CA GLU A 29 29.11 20.11 12.72
C GLU A 29 27.96 21.12 12.79
N LYS A 30 27.40 21.49 11.63
CA LYS A 30 26.35 22.51 11.51
C LYS A 30 24.95 21.90 11.36
N PHE A 31 24.87 20.61 11.04
CA PHE A 31 23.63 19.95 10.67
C PHE A 31 23.35 18.67 11.46
N ILE A 32 22.07 18.36 11.58
CA ILE A 32 21.56 17.06 11.98
C ILE A 32 20.67 16.53 10.86
N LEU A 33 21.00 15.35 10.34
CA LEU A 33 20.08 14.63 9.46
C LEU A 33 19.25 13.68 10.33
N LEU A 34 17.97 14.03 10.48
CA LEU A 34 16.98 13.25 11.23
C LEU A 34 16.19 12.36 10.27
N SER A 35 16.02 11.11 10.65
CA SER A 35 15.12 10.14 10.02
C SER A 35 14.01 9.76 11.01
N LEU A 36 12.78 9.86 10.54
CA LEU A 36 11.59 9.38 11.21
C LEU A 36 11.04 8.17 10.43
N ASP A 37 10.80 7.06 11.13
CA ASP A 37 10.32 5.81 10.52
C ASP A 37 9.10 5.28 11.29
N PHE A 38 7.94 5.21 10.62
CA PHE A 38 6.72 4.66 11.18
C PHE A 38 6.74 3.13 11.05
N SER A 39 6.72 2.45 12.19
CA SER A 39 6.71 1.00 12.27
C SER A 39 5.39 0.46 12.79
N GLY A 40 5.03 -0.74 12.32
CA GLY A 40 3.75 -1.38 12.62
C GLY A 40 2.62 -0.95 11.68
N ILE A 41 2.92 -0.34 10.52
CA ILE A 41 1.93 0.12 9.53
C ILE A 41 0.97 -1.03 9.16
N GLN A 42 1.52 -2.16 8.70
CA GLN A 42 0.72 -3.31 8.29
C GLN A 42 -0.12 -3.86 9.46
N SER A 43 0.48 -4.06 10.64
CA SER A 43 -0.22 -4.55 11.83
C SER A 43 -1.37 -3.62 12.23
N PHE A 44 -1.14 -2.31 12.19
CA PHE A 44 -2.15 -1.31 12.52
C PHE A 44 -3.29 -1.27 11.51
N ILE A 45 -2.98 -1.16 10.21
CA ILE A 45 -3.98 -1.06 9.14
C ILE A 45 -4.84 -2.33 9.11
N PHE A 46 -4.19 -3.50 9.09
CA PHE A 46 -4.84 -4.80 8.91
C PHE A 46 -5.24 -5.48 10.22
N ARG A 47 -5.28 -4.79 11.36
CA ARG A 47 -5.74 -5.40 12.62
C ARG A 47 -7.16 -5.95 12.50
N GLN A 48 -7.33 -7.26 12.74
CA GLN A 48 -8.63 -7.93 12.64
C GLN A 48 -9.65 -7.35 13.61
N PRO A 49 -10.88 -7.04 13.16
CA PRO A 49 -11.96 -6.74 14.07
C PRO A 49 -12.33 -7.98 14.89
N LYS A 50 -12.61 -7.81 16.19
CA LYS A 50 -12.87 -8.94 17.10
C LYS A 50 -14.29 -9.52 16.99
N GLU A 51 -15.31 -8.67 17.07
CA GLU A 51 -16.71 -9.11 17.16
C GLU A 51 -17.54 -8.71 15.93
N THR A 52 -17.27 -7.56 15.30
CA THR A 52 -18.11 -7.06 14.18
C THR A 52 -17.31 -6.67 12.94
N ARG A 53 -17.82 -7.08 11.77
CA ARG A 53 -17.29 -6.68 10.46
C ARG A 53 -18.02 -5.49 9.82
N LYS A 54 -19.12 -4.99 10.44
CA LYS A 54 -19.99 -3.93 9.90
C LYS A 54 -19.22 -2.69 9.43
N TRP A 55 -18.11 -2.38 10.08
CA TRP A 55 -17.34 -1.16 9.85
C TRP A 55 -15.96 -1.38 9.21
N ALA A 56 -15.62 -2.62 8.83
CA ALA A 56 -14.25 -3.00 8.46
C ALA A 56 -13.66 -2.13 7.34
N ALA A 57 -14.39 -1.91 6.24
CA ALA A 57 -13.89 -1.11 5.11
C ALA A 57 -13.68 0.37 5.47
N LYS A 58 -14.57 0.97 6.29
CA LYS A 58 -14.43 2.36 6.75
C LYS A 58 -13.20 2.52 7.64
N ILE A 59 -13.03 1.59 8.57
CA ILE A 59 -11.90 1.57 9.51
C ILE A 59 -10.57 1.36 8.79
N LEU A 60 -10.55 0.46 7.80
CA LEU A 60 -9.37 0.23 6.96
C LEU A 60 -8.89 1.51 6.28
N ARG A 61 -9.80 2.23 5.60
CA ARG A 61 -9.47 3.51 4.92
C ARG A 61 -8.97 4.54 5.91
N ALA A 62 -9.66 4.69 7.03
CA ALA A 62 -9.28 5.65 8.06
C ALA A 62 -7.88 5.33 8.62
N ARG A 63 -7.58 4.07 8.92
CA ARG A 63 -6.25 3.68 9.43
C ARG A 63 -5.13 3.96 8.43
N SER A 64 -5.33 3.60 7.16
CA SER A 64 -4.38 3.89 6.08
C SER A 64 -4.09 5.39 5.99
N PHE A 65 -5.16 6.19 5.97
CA PHE A 65 -5.08 7.64 5.98
C PHE A 65 -4.36 8.22 7.20
N LEU A 66 -4.61 7.67 8.40
CA LEU A 66 -4.03 8.17 9.65
C LEU A 66 -2.51 8.00 9.75
N VAL A 67 -1.92 6.99 9.11
CA VAL A 67 -0.46 6.78 9.12
C VAL A 67 0.26 8.01 8.54
N SER A 68 -0.21 8.50 7.40
CA SER A 68 0.37 9.68 6.73
C SER A 68 0.19 10.96 7.53
N LEU A 69 -0.96 11.15 8.18
CA LEU A 69 -1.20 12.30 9.05
C LEU A 69 -0.33 12.27 10.31
N ALA A 70 -0.15 11.09 10.89
CA ALA A 70 0.60 10.93 12.13
C ALA A 70 2.06 11.35 11.96
N LEU A 71 2.72 10.93 10.88
CA LEU A 71 4.07 11.40 10.57
C LEU A 71 4.13 12.89 10.32
N GLU A 72 3.18 13.43 9.54
CA GLU A 72 3.14 14.87 9.27
C GLU A 72 3.03 15.67 10.58
N SER A 73 2.25 15.20 11.56
CA SER A 73 2.13 15.87 12.86
C SER A 73 3.46 15.92 13.63
N VAL A 74 4.23 14.84 13.61
CA VAL A 74 5.55 14.77 14.25
C VAL A 74 6.53 15.69 13.54
N VAL A 75 6.51 15.69 12.20
CA VAL A 75 7.33 16.59 11.38
C VAL A 75 7.06 18.05 11.74
N ARG A 76 5.79 18.45 11.86
CA ARG A 76 5.41 19.81 12.25
C ARG A 76 5.88 20.17 13.65
N LYS A 77 5.79 19.22 14.60
CA LYS A 77 6.33 19.41 15.96
C LYS A 77 7.84 19.66 15.93
N VAL A 78 8.60 18.86 15.17
CA VAL A 78 10.05 19.04 15.02
C VAL A 78 10.38 20.38 14.36
N ILE A 79 9.72 20.72 13.25
CA ILE A 79 9.93 21.99 12.54
C ILE A 79 9.74 23.19 13.49
N LYS A 80 8.66 23.18 14.28
CA LYS A 80 8.36 24.22 15.26
C LYS A 80 9.41 24.30 16.36
N GLU A 81 9.78 23.17 16.97
CA GLU A 81 10.78 23.12 18.06
C GLU A 81 12.16 23.58 17.59
N PHE A 82 12.51 23.38 16.33
CA PHE A 82 13.79 23.83 15.77
C PHE A 82 13.73 25.25 15.17
N GLY A 83 12.54 25.87 15.08
CA GLY A 83 12.37 27.18 14.46
C GLY A 83 12.73 27.19 12.97
N VAL A 84 12.57 26.05 12.29
CA VAL A 84 12.80 25.92 10.85
C VAL A 84 11.48 25.93 10.09
N ASN A 85 11.52 25.86 8.76
CA ASN A 85 10.32 25.74 7.92
C ASN A 85 10.28 24.40 7.16
N ILE A 86 9.19 24.16 6.42
CA ILE A 86 8.92 22.90 5.70
C ILE A 86 9.98 22.54 4.65
N SER A 87 10.77 23.50 4.17
CA SER A 87 11.83 23.23 3.18
C SER A 87 12.91 22.27 3.70
N THR A 88 13.05 22.15 5.03
CA THR A 88 13.97 21.20 5.68
C THR A 88 13.58 19.74 5.52
N VAL A 89 12.33 19.45 5.12
CA VAL A 89 11.88 18.08 4.82
C VAL A 89 12.42 17.66 3.45
N LEU A 90 13.45 16.82 3.46
CA LEU A 90 14.10 16.31 2.26
C LEU A 90 13.27 15.21 1.59
N LEU A 91 12.66 14.34 2.39
CA LEU A 91 11.92 13.16 1.94
C LEU A 91 10.73 12.93 2.86
N ASN A 92 9.57 12.58 2.31
CA ASN A 92 8.38 12.16 3.06
C ASN A 92 7.59 11.16 2.20
N ALA A 93 7.90 9.87 2.33
CA ALA A 93 7.32 8.80 1.52
C ALA A 93 7.32 7.46 2.27
N ALA A 94 6.33 6.59 2.01
CA ALA A 94 6.23 5.22 2.58
C ALA A 94 6.42 5.11 4.11
N GLY A 95 5.90 6.08 4.87
CA GLY A 95 6.06 6.03 6.33
C GLY A 95 7.46 6.46 6.83
N LYS A 96 8.31 6.99 5.95
CA LYS A 96 9.66 7.47 6.27
C LYS A 96 9.84 8.93 5.91
N VAL A 97 10.47 9.70 6.80
CA VAL A 97 10.72 11.14 6.61
C VAL A 97 12.16 11.47 6.94
N TRP A 98 12.84 12.23 6.06
CA TRP A 98 14.15 12.82 6.35
C TRP A 98 14.04 14.34 6.50
N LEU A 99 14.60 14.86 7.60
CA LEU A 99 14.68 16.29 7.88
C LEU A 99 16.14 16.71 8.05
N LEU A 100 16.51 17.84 7.45
CA LEU A 100 17.80 18.48 7.68
C LEU A 100 17.63 19.63 8.68
N LEU A 101 18.13 19.45 9.89
CA LEU A 101 17.97 20.38 11.01
C LEU A 101 19.29 21.08 11.35
N PRO A 102 19.24 22.29 11.95
CA PRO A 102 20.43 22.93 12.50
C PRO A 102 20.97 22.16 13.71
N LYS A 103 22.28 22.06 13.83
CA LYS A 103 22.92 21.49 15.02
C LYS A 103 23.09 22.53 16.13
N LEU A 104 22.00 22.80 16.84
CA LEU A 104 22.03 23.63 18.06
C LEU A 104 22.70 22.86 19.22
N SER A 105 23.16 23.57 20.24
CA SER A 105 23.79 22.98 21.43
C SER A 105 22.84 22.00 22.17
N ASP A 106 21.54 22.28 22.16
CA ASP A 106 20.48 21.49 22.79
C ASP A 106 19.69 20.63 21.79
N ALA A 107 20.11 20.56 20.53
CA ALA A 107 19.33 19.91 19.47
C ALA A 107 19.03 18.44 19.75
N GLU A 108 20.01 17.67 20.25
CA GLU A 108 19.81 16.25 20.56
C GLU A 108 18.90 16.06 21.78
N GLU A 109 18.94 16.98 22.75
CA GLU A 109 18.03 16.96 23.90
C GLU A 109 16.60 17.26 23.46
N ARG A 110 16.39 18.25 22.58
CA ARG A 110 15.07 18.53 21.98
C ARG A 110 14.50 17.29 21.29
N LEU A 111 15.29 16.60 20.46
CA LEU A 111 14.85 15.39 19.78
C LEU A 111 14.48 14.28 20.77
N LYS A 112 15.29 14.07 21.82
CA LYS A 112 14.99 13.09 22.88
C LYS A 112 13.69 13.42 23.61
N LEU A 113 13.45 14.69 23.95
CA LEU A 113 12.21 15.12 24.61
C LEU A 113 10.98 14.86 23.74
N ILE A 114 11.04 15.17 22.44
CA ILE A 114 9.96 14.88 21.48
C ILE A 114 9.74 13.36 21.38
N GLN A 115 10.83 12.60 21.27
CA GLN A 115 10.77 11.13 21.17
C GLN A 115 10.12 10.51 22.41
N GLU A 116 10.50 10.94 23.62
CA GLU A 116 9.95 10.42 24.88
C GLU A 116 8.49 10.81 25.08
N ASP A 117 8.09 12.05 24.76
CA ASP A 117 6.68 12.47 24.81
C ASP A 117 5.83 11.64 23.84
N LEU A 118 6.30 11.44 22.61
CA LEU A 118 5.62 10.60 21.62
C LEU A 118 5.52 9.14 22.07
N LYS A 119 6.61 8.58 22.59
CA LYS A 119 6.68 7.20 23.11
C LYS A 119 5.66 6.98 24.22
N ARG A 120 5.62 7.87 25.22
CA ARG A 120 4.64 7.80 26.32
C ARG A 120 3.20 7.82 25.81
N ARG A 121 2.92 8.61 24.78
CA ARG A 121 1.57 8.73 24.21
C ARG A 121 1.15 7.51 23.38
N LEU A 122 2.05 6.98 22.55
CA LEU A 122 1.78 5.77 21.74
C LEU A 122 1.71 4.50 22.58
N LEU A 123 2.15 4.55 23.84
CA LEU A 123 1.99 3.47 24.81
C LEU A 123 0.63 3.47 25.51
N ARG A 124 -0.12 4.57 25.46
CA ARG A 124 -1.45 4.65 26.07
C ARG A 124 -2.52 4.05 25.15
N ASP A 125 -3.74 3.99 25.69
CA ASP A 125 -4.93 3.64 24.89
C ASP A 125 -5.01 4.53 23.65
N PRO A 126 -5.31 3.97 22.46
CA PRO A 126 -5.67 2.59 22.15
C PRO A 126 -4.52 1.72 21.59
N PHE A 127 -3.28 2.22 21.60
CA PHE A 127 -2.20 1.65 20.80
C PHE A 127 -1.32 0.67 21.56
N TYR A 128 -1.00 0.96 22.83
CA TYR A 128 -0.17 0.08 23.68
C TYR A 128 1.12 -0.40 23.00
N GLY A 129 1.74 0.47 22.19
CA GLY A 129 2.96 0.15 21.45
C GLY A 129 2.77 -0.70 20.18
N GLU A 130 1.55 -0.92 19.69
CA GLU A 130 1.30 -1.51 18.36
C GLU A 130 1.88 -0.63 17.23
N ILE A 131 1.79 0.69 17.41
CA ILE A 131 2.36 1.70 16.52
C ILE A 131 3.58 2.33 17.15
N LYS A 132 4.61 2.57 16.35
CA LYS A 132 5.86 3.18 16.78
C LYS A 132 6.35 4.16 15.73
N ILE A 133 6.88 5.29 16.16
CA ILE A 133 7.60 6.22 15.27
C ILE A 133 9.02 6.33 15.81
N ARG A 134 9.98 5.80 15.04
CA ARG A 134 11.39 5.74 15.43
C ARG A 134 12.11 7.01 15.01
N PHE A 135 13.01 7.46 15.87
CA PHE A 135 13.91 8.57 15.60
C PHE A 135 15.32 8.01 15.45
N ALA A 136 15.98 8.35 14.35
CA ALA A 136 17.40 8.09 14.13
C ALA A 136 18.01 9.37 13.57
N TRP A 137 19.16 9.79 14.08
CA TRP A 137 19.80 11.01 13.60
C TRP A 137 21.31 10.90 13.61
N ILE A 138 21.94 11.62 12.71
CA ILE A 138 23.40 11.75 12.59
C ILE A 138 23.80 13.22 12.51
N LYS A 139 25.06 13.49 12.83
CA LYS A 139 25.66 14.83 12.77
C LYS A 139 26.40 14.97 11.45
N MET A 140 26.27 16.14 10.83
CA MET A 140 26.89 16.42 9.54
C MET A 140 27.57 17.78 9.52
N LYS A 141 28.65 17.84 8.75
CA LYS A 141 29.46 19.01 8.42
C LYS A 141 29.17 19.47 6.99
N GLU A 142 29.70 20.61 6.58
CA GLU A 142 29.59 21.07 5.19
C GLU A 142 30.34 20.15 4.22
N SER A 143 31.52 19.69 4.64
CA SER A 143 32.35 18.78 3.84
C SER A 143 31.70 17.42 3.59
N ASP A 144 30.71 17.01 4.39
CA ASP A 144 29.95 15.76 4.20
C ASP A 144 29.00 15.81 3.00
N PHE A 145 28.63 17.01 2.52
CA PHE A 145 27.83 17.16 1.29
C PHE A 145 28.69 17.12 0.01
N SER A 146 30.02 17.08 0.16
CA SER A 146 30.94 17.02 -0.97
C SER A 146 30.79 15.73 -1.76
N LEU A 147 30.86 15.85 -3.08
CA LEU A 147 30.98 14.72 -4.01
C LEU A 147 32.35 14.03 -3.92
N LYS A 148 33.37 14.73 -3.40
CA LYS A 148 34.72 14.18 -3.26
C LYS A 148 34.72 13.08 -2.21
N ASP A 149 35.41 11.98 -2.50
CA ASP A 149 35.64 10.84 -1.60
C ASP A 149 34.37 10.08 -1.15
N GLY A 150 33.19 10.34 -1.73
CA GLY A 150 31.97 9.61 -1.41
C GLY A 150 31.45 9.80 0.03
N LYS A 151 31.86 10.86 0.73
CA LYS A 151 31.53 11.14 2.15
C LYS A 151 30.02 11.13 2.43
N PHE A 152 29.22 11.69 1.52
CA PHE A 152 27.77 11.68 1.68
C PHE A 152 27.20 10.26 1.73
N ALA A 153 27.70 9.35 0.90
CA ALA A 153 27.27 7.95 0.92
C ALA A 153 27.68 7.23 2.21
N GLU A 154 28.82 7.58 2.80
CA GLU A 154 29.21 7.11 4.13
C GLU A 154 28.24 7.59 5.21
N LYS A 155 27.86 8.88 5.19
CA LYS A 155 26.86 9.42 6.12
C LYS A 155 25.49 8.76 5.97
N ILE A 156 25.04 8.46 4.75
CA ILE A 156 23.80 7.71 4.56
C ILE A 156 23.91 6.27 5.10
N ARG A 157 25.03 5.59 4.91
CA ARG A 157 25.29 4.27 5.53
C ARG A 157 25.31 4.34 7.06
N GLU A 158 25.90 5.39 7.63
CA GLU A 158 25.88 5.68 9.06
C GLU A 158 24.44 5.83 9.57
N LEU A 159 23.61 6.66 8.92
CA LEU A 159 22.20 6.85 9.27
C LEU A 159 21.43 5.52 9.20
N GLN A 160 21.60 4.74 8.13
CA GLN A 160 20.94 3.44 7.97
C GLN A 160 21.35 2.43 9.05
N LYS A 161 22.62 2.47 9.50
CA LYS A 161 23.09 1.65 10.62
C LYS A 161 22.39 2.05 11.92
N VAL A 162 22.32 3.36 12.22
CA VAL A 162 21.60 3.86 13.40
C VAL A 162 20.12 3.48 13.34
N GLU A 163 19.48 3.62 12.17
CA GLU A 163 18.08 3.17 11.96
C GLU A 163 17.92 1.68 12.28
N ALA A 164 18.83 0.83 11.80
CA ALA A 164 18.79 -0.61 12.04
C ALA A 164 18.96 -0.95 13.52
N GLU A 165 19.89 -0.33 14.24
CA GLU A 165 20.08 -0.52 15.68
C GLU A 165 18.84 -0.10 16.48
N LYS A 166 18.20 1.00 16.08
CA LYS A 166 16.95 1.49 16.69
C LYS A 166 15.75 0.58 16.43
N LYS A 167 15.80 -0.32 15.45
CA LYS A 167 14.75 -1.36 15.27
C LYS A 167 14.72 -2.34 16.44
N PHE A 168 15.86 -2.59 17.07
CA PHE A 168 16.01 -3.59 18.15
C PHE A 168 15.96 -2.98 19.57
N THR A 169 16.14 -1.67 19.72
CA THR A 169 16.31 -1.00 21.02
C THR A 169 15.14 -0.10 21.37
N LEU A 170 13.93 -0.66 21.33
CA LEU A 170 12.71 0.16 21.42
C LEU A 170 12.28 0.47 22.87
N PHE A 171 12.43 -0.49 23.77
CA PHE A 171 12.21 -0.32 25.20
C PHE A 171 13.36 -0.98 25.95
N SER A 172 13.93 -0.29 26.94
CA SER A 172 14.65 -1.01 27.98
C SER A 172 13.64 -1.68 28.91
N LEU A 173 14.04 -2.79 29.54
CA LEU A 173 13.23 -3.44 30.57
C LEU A 173 12.90 -2.48 31.73
N GLU A 174 13.82 -1.56 32.03
CA GLU A 174 13.67 -0.54 33.07
C GLU A 174 12.57 0.47 32.73
N GLU A 175 12.47 0.90 31.47
CA GLU A 175 11.42 1.80 31.00
C GLU A 175 10.04 1.13 31.08
N LEU A 176 9.95 -0.14 30.68
CA LEU A 176 8.72 -0.94 30.76
C LEU A 176 8.25 -1.13 32.22
N ASN A 177 9.18 -1.42 33.12
CA ASN A 177 8.89 -1.53 34.55
C ASN A 177 8.44 -0.19 35.15
N LYS A 178 9.10 0.92 34.77
CA LYS A 178 8.73 2.26 35.20
C LYS A 178 7.33 2.64 34.72
N LEU A 179 6.99 2.33 33.47
CA LEU A 179 5.65 2.52 32.90
C LEU A 179 4.58 1.73 33.67
N HIS A 180 4.82 0.45 33.97
CA HIS A 180 3.88 -0.36 34.76
C HIS A 180 3.65 0.22 36.17
N GLN A 181 4.66 0.84 36.77
CA GLN A 181 4.58 1.40 38.11
C GLN A 181 3.97 2.81 38.15
N GLU A 182 4.26 3.66 37.15
CA GLU A 182 3.95 5.09 37.15
C GLU A 182 2.74 5.49 36.29
N GLU A 183 2.41 4.75 35.23
CA GLU A 183 1.30 5.11 34.33
C GLU A 183 -0.01 4.46 34.77
N GLU A 184 -0.92 5.30 35.27
CA GLU A 184 -2.25 4.91 35.74
C GLU A 184 -3.06 4.19 34.66
N ASP A 185 -2.86 4.52 33.38
CA ASP A 185 -3.47 3.82 32.24
C ASP A 185 -3.07 2.34 32.17
N PHE A 186 -1.81 1.99 32.43
CA PHE A 186 -1.38 0.58 32.43
C PHE A 186 -1.85 -0.14 33.69
N LYS A 187 -1.68 0.51 34.84
CA LYS A 187 -2.03 -0.05 36.15
C LYS A 187 -3.53 -0.33 36.29
N SER A 188 -4.37 0.57 35.77
CA SER A 188 -5.84 0.45 35.80
C SER A 188 -6.42 -0.23 34.55
N TYR A 189 -5.62 -0.70 33.59
CA TYR A 189 -6.15 -1.29 32.35
C TYR A 189 -7.16 -2.42 32.63
N PHE A 190 -6.83 -3.33 33.54
CA PHE A 190 -7.73 -4.41 33.96
C PHE A 190 -8.91 -3.93 34.82
N GLU A 191 -8.82 -2.76 35.46
CA GLU A 191 -9.92 -2.16 36.24
C GLU A 191 -10.91 -1.38 35.35
N ARG A 192 -10.41 -0.92 34.19
CA ARG A 192 -11.17 -0.27 33.12
C ARG A 192 -11.94 -1.27 32.25
N LEU A 193 -11.55 -2.54 32.27
CA LEU A 193 -12.24 -3.61 31.57
C LEU A 193 -13.02 -4.51 32.55
N SER A 194 -14.23 -4.92 32.17
CA SER A 194 -15.04 -5.86 32.94
C SER A 194 -16.02 -6.56 32.00
N GLU A 195 -16.17 -7.88 32.16
CA GLU A 195 -17.17 -8.65 31.41
C GLU A 195 -18.59 -8.41 31.94
N ASP A 196 -18.70 -8.07 33.24
CA ASP A 196 -19.95 -7.88 33.97
C ASP A 196 -20.57 -6.48 33.75
N ASP A 197 -19.77 -5.49 33.39
CA ASP A 197 -20.23 -4.14 33.04
C ASP A 197 -20.13 -3.94 31.52
N GLU A 198 -21.27 -3.87 30.82
CA GLU A 198 -21.34 -3.62 29.38
C GLU A 198 -20.54 -2.39 28.93
N LYS A 199 -20.36 -1.39 29.80
CA LYS A 199 -19.59 -0.16 29.51
C LYS A 199 -18.08 -0.36 29.59
N LYS A 200 -17.65 -1.42 30.29
CA LYS A 200 -16.25 -1.81 30.44
C LYS A 200 -15.89 -3.02 29.58
N ARG A 201 -16.81 -3.53 28.76
CA ARG A 201 -16.44 -4.57 27.79
C ARG A 201 -15.46 -4.03 26.75
N PRO A 202 -14.56 -4.87 26.23
CA PRO A 202 -13.71 -4.50 25.11
C PRO A 202 -14.53 -4.05 23.88
N CYS A 203 -13.99 -3.08 23.15
CA CYS A 203 -14.55 -2.59 21.89
C CYS A 203 -14.72 -3.73 20.88
N SER A 204 -15.90 -3.80 20.27
CA SER A 204 -16.25 -4.84 19.28
C SER A 204 -15.37 -4.85 18.02
N VAL A 205 -14.65 -3.74 17.76
CA VAL A 205 -13.68 -3.65 16.66
C VAL A 205 -12.27 -3.92 17.16
N CYS A 206 -11.65 -3.03 17.95
CA CYS A 206 -10.23 -3.19 18.29
C CYS A 206 -9.99 -4.30 19.33
N GLY A 207 -10.97 -4.59 20.19
CA GLY A 207 -10.84 -5.59 21.25
C GLY A 207 -9.89 -5.21 22.39
N VAL A 208 -9.47 -3.95 22.46
CA VAL A 208 -8.48 -3.47 23.43
C VAL A 208 -9.09 -2.41 24.33
N SER A 209 -9.58 -1.33 23.73
CA SER A 209 -10.13 -0.19 24.47
C SER A 209 -11.54 -0.47 24.99
N PRO A 210 -11.96 0.13 26.13
CA PRO A 210 -13.32 0.02 26.63
C PRO A 210 -14.35 0.68 25.69
N ARG A 211 -15.60 0.20 25.73
CA ARG A 211 -16.74 0.77 24.99
C ARG A 211 -17.15 2.14 25.54
N LYS A 212 -17.77 3.00 24.71
CA LYS A 212 -18.32 4.30 25.15
C LYS A 212 -19.54 4.16 26.07
N GLY A 213 -20.36 3.12 25.87
CA GLY A 213 -21.46 2.79 26.78
C GLY A 213 -22.66 3.76 26.82
N ARG A 214 -22.82 4.72 25.89
CA ARG A 214 -24.03 5.59 25.78
C ARG A 214 -24.40 5.94 24.33
N GLY A 215 -25.68 5.69 23.96
CA GLY A 215 -26.43 6.36 22.89
C GLY A 215 -26.14 5.97 21.42
N LYS A 216 -27.18 5.50 20.72
CA LYS A 216 -27.27 5.10 19.27
C LYS A 216 -26.46 3.86 18.86
N GLU A 217 -26.75 3.34 17.65
CA GLU A 217 -26.22 2.12 16.98
C GLU A 217 -24.70 1.80 17.13
N ARG A 218 -23.85 2.72 17.62
CA ARG A 218 -22.39 2.58 17.73
C ARG A 218 -21.87 2.54 19.18
N GLY A 219 -22.75 2.31 20.16
CA GLY A 219 -22.38 2.21 21.59
C GLY A 219 -21.31 1.15 21.91
N ASP A 220 -21.15 0.16 21.03
CA ASP A 220 -20.19 -0.95 21.13
C ASP A 220 -18.77 -0.63 20.65
N LEU A 221 -18.51 0.62 20.25
CA LEU A 221 -17.19 1.08 19.81
C LEU A 221 -16.51 1.92 20.91
N CYS A 222 -15.17 1.86 20.97
CA CYS A 222 -14.37 2.84 21.72
C CYS A 222 -14.31 4.20 21.00
N GLU A 223 -13.78 5.22 21.70
CA GLU A 223 -13.56 6.57 21.13
C GLU A 223 -12.79 6.56 19.84
N PHE A 224 -11.65 5.89 19.81
CA PHE A 224 -10.83 5.84 18.61
C PHE A 224 -11.52 5.14 17.45
N CYS A 225 -12.13 3.96 17.67
CA CYS A 225 -12.80 3.22 16.60
C CYS A 225 -14.01 3.96 16.04
N ASP A 226 -14.83 4.63 16.88
CA ASP A 226 -15.93 5.47 16.37
C ASP A 226 -15.39 6.61 15.48
N ASN A 227 -14.25 7.20 15.84
CA ASN A 227 -13.61 8.25 15.04
C ASN A 227 -13.10 7.71 13.70
N LEU A 228 -12.50 6.50 13.69
CA LEU A 228 -12.12 5.83 12.44
C LEU A 228 -13.32 5.59 11.53
N VAL A 229 -14.48 5.20 12.09
CA VAL A 229 -15.70 5.01 11.30
C VAL A 229 -16.18 6.32 10.69
N ARG A 230 -16.11 7.44 11.42
CA ARG A 230 -16.49 8.77 10.93
C ARG A 230 -15.57 9.21 9.79
N ILE A 231 -14.26 9.21 10.01
CA ILE A 231 -13.26 9.57 8.99
C ILE A 231 -13.41 8.69 7.75
N GLY A 232 -13.55 7.37 7.94
CA GLY A 232 -13.71 6.41 6.85
C GLY A 232 -15.03 6.54 6.05
N LYS A 233 -16.03 7.25 6.60
CA LYS A 233 -17.27 7.63 5.91
C LYS A 233 -17.08 8.91 5.08
N GLU A 234 -16.40 9.92 5.63
CA GLU A 234 -16.20 11.22 4.95
C GLU A 234 -15.20 11.14 3.79
N LEU A 235 -14.14 10.32 3.94
CA LEU A 235 -13.03 10.25 2.98
C LEU A 235 -13.47 10.04 1.51
N PRO A 236 -14.36 9.08 1.16
CA PRO A 236 -14.77 8.84 -0.22
C PRO A 236 -15.69 9.93 -0.79
N ASN A 237 -16.34 10.71 0.08
CA ASN A 237 -17.33 11.71 -0.30
C ASN A 237 -16.73 13.12 -0.35
N SER A 238 -15.42 13.24 -0.11
CA SER A 238 -14.71 14.52 0.01
C SER A 238 -13.62 14.60 -1.04
N LYS A 239 -13.43 15.80 -1.61
CA LYS A 239 -12.32 16.08 -2.54
C LYS A 239 -11.15 16.77 -1.86
N TYR A 240 -11.42 17.50 -0.79
CA TYR A 240 -10.41 18.23 -0.04
C TYR A 240 -10.56 18.01 1.45
N MET A 241 -9.48 18.28 2.16
CA MET A 241 -9.46 18.23 3.60
C MET A 241 -8.50 19.29 4.14
N ARG A 242 -8.94 20.04 5.14
CA ARG A 242 -8.12 20.99 5.90
C ARG A 242 -7.78 20.35 7.23
N VAL A 243 -6.50 20.40 7.58
CA VAL A 243 -5.97 19.85 8.83
C VAL A 243 -5.32 20.97 9.62
N LEU A 244 -5.73 21.14 10.86
CA LEU A 244 -5.12 22.06 11.82
C LEU A 244 -4.29 21.27 12.82
N PHE A 245 -2.98 21.45 12.76
CA PHE A 245 -2.02 20.95 13.75
C PHE A 245 -1.98 21.95 14.90
N SER A 246 -2.63 21.67 16.04
CA SER A 246 -2.69 22.71 17.08
C SER A 246 -1.30 23.09 17.60
N GLU A 247 -1.25 24.30 18.14
CA GLU A 247 -0.06 24.87 18.74
C GLU A 247 0.08 24.59 20.25
N GLY A 248 -0.85 23.83 20.84
CA GLY A 248 -0.99 23.65 22.30
C GLY A 248 -0.02 22.67 22.97
N LEU A 249 -0.04 22.67 24.31
CA LEU A 249 0.89 21.97 25.22
C LEU A 249 0.84 20.42 25.20
N ARG A 250 -0.10 19.77 24.47
CA ARG A 250 -0.29 18.30 24.51
C ARG A 250 -0.30 17.69 23.10
N PHE A 251 0.87 17.51 22.51
CA PHE A 251 1.03 16.91 21.18
C PHE A 251 0.38 15.50 21.11
N PHE A 252 -0.37 15.14 20.07
CA PHE A 252 -0.80 13.74 19.88
C PHE A 252 -0.87 13.47 18.38
N PRO A 253 -0.31 12.35 17.88
CA PRO A 253 -0.13 12.17 16.45
C PRO A 253 -1.40 11.75 15.69
N PHE A 254 -2.54 11.56 16.35
CA PHE A 254 -3.79 11.14 15.71
C PHE A 254 -4.97 12.07 16.05
N PRO A 255 -6.00 12.15 15.20
CA PRO A 255 -7.17 12.98 15.47
C PRO A 255 -8.01 12.38 16.60
N THR A 256 -8.51 13.23 17.50
CA THR A 256 -9.47 12.82 18.54
C THR A 256 -10.75 13.66 18.47
N PHE A 257 -11.88 13.03 18.74
CA PHE A 257 -13.23 13.62 18.75
C PHE A 257 -13.98 13.15 20.02
N PRO A 258 -14.96 13.91 20.55
CA PRO A 258 -15.51 15.16 20.02
C PRO A 258 -14.75 16.43 20.47
N PHE A 259 -14.81 17.48 19.64
CA PHE A 259 -14.40 18.86 19.98
C PHE A 259 -14.97 19.22 21.37
N PRO A 260 -14.15 19.47 22.41
CA PRO A 260 -13.09 20.49 22.39
C PRO A 260 -11.85 20.18 23.28
N LYS A 261 -11.30 18.96 23.28
CA LYS A 261 -10.21 18.61 24.23
C LYS A 261 -8.90 18.09 23.63
N SER A 262 -8.65 18.24 22.32
CA SER A 262 -7.34 17.86 21.77
C SER A 262 -6.87 18.67 20.56
N ASN A 263 -5.58 18.52 20.30
CA ASN A 263 -4.65 19.40 19.62
C ASN A 263 -4.48 19.12 18.12
N PHE A 264 -5.49 18.53 17.46
CA PHE A 264 -5.43 18.14 16.05
C PHE A 264 -6.85 18.05 15.46
N GLU A 265 -7.19 18.94 14.51
CA GLU A 265 -8.54 19.05 13.94
C GLU A 265 -8.54 18.76 12.44
N VAL A 266 -9.61 18.10 11.96
CA VAL A 266 -9.77 17.73 10.55
C VAL A 266 -11.15 18.15 10.06
N ALA A 267 -11.18 18.90 8.97
CA ALA A 267 -12.39 19.30 8.27
C ALA A 267 -12.38 18.79 6.82
N PHE A 268 -13.49 18.23 6.37
CA PHE A 268 -13.66 17.65 5.03
C PHE A 268 -14.52 18.55 4.14
N PHE A 269 -14.19 18.61 2.85
CA PHE A 269 -14.85 19.47 1.88
C PHE A 269 -15.14 18.70 0.60
N LYS A 270 -16.37 18.82 0.09
CA LYS A 270 -16.84 18.12 -1.13
C LYS A 270 -16.33 18.76 -2.41
N ASP A 271 -16.08 20.06 -2.40
CA ASP A 271 -15.68 20.83 -3.57
C ASP A 271 -14.76 22.00 -3.23
N ARG A 272 -14.06 22.53 -4.25
CA ARG A 272 -13.08 23.61 -4.10
C ARG A 272 -13.71 24.91 -3.59
N LYS A 273 -14.94 25.23 -4.00
CA LYS A 273 -15.62 26.47 -3.58
C LYS A 273 -15.87 26.47 -2.08
N SER A 274 -16.28 25.34 -1.51
CA SER A 274 -16.49 25.18 -0.07
C SER A 274 -15.18 25.32 0.72
N LEU A 275 -14.07 24.77 0.21
CA LEU A 275 -12.74 24.93 0.78
C LEU A 275 -12.29 26.41 0.74
N GLU A 276 -12.37 27.04 -0.43
CA GLU A 276 -11.99 28.45 -0.62
C GLU A 276 -12.85 29.39 0.22
N GLY A 277 -14.13 29.08 0.41
CA GLY A 277 -15.01 29.77 1.36
C GLY A 277 -14.44 29.75 2.78
N SER A 278 -14.03 28.57 3.27
CA SER A 278 -13.41 28.43 4.60
C SER A 278 -12.09 29.20 4.74
N LEU A 279 -11.33 29.32 3.65
CA LEU A 279 -10.04 30.03 3.63
C LEU A 279 -10.22 31.55 3.59
N LYS A 280 -11.34 32.05 3.04
CA LYS A 280 -11.71 33.47 3.09
C LYS A 280 -12.11 33.90 4.49
N GLU A 281 -12.82 33.04 5.22
CA GLU A 281 -13.24 33.31 6.61
C GLU A 281 -12.07 33.19 7.59
N VAL A 282 -11.24 32.16 7.44
CA VAL A 282 -10.05 31.93 8.26
C VAL A 282 -8.86 31.62 7.35
N PRO A 283 -7.91 32.58 7.18
CA PRO A 283 -6.72 32.37 6.36
C PRO A 283 -5.91 31.16 6.84
N LEU A 284 -5.20 30.53 5.90
CA LEU A 284 -4.33 29.40 6.19
C LEU A 284 -3.23 29.82 7.17
N ARG A 285 -3.16 29.16 8.33
CA ARG A 285 -2.08 29.35 9.31
C ARG A 285 -0.88 28.45 8.97
N ASP A 286 0.30 28.77 9.48
CA ASP A 286 1.50 27.91 9.33
C ASP A 286 1.30 26.50 9.93
N SER A 287 0.41 26.42 10.91
CA SER A 287 -0.05 25.22 11.59
C SER A 287 -1.15 24.46 10.82
N GLU A 288 -1.51 24.87 9.61
CA GLU A 288 -2.53 24.21 8.79
C GLU A 288 -1.96 23.62 7.50
N LEU A 289 -2.62 22.56 7.01
CA LEU A 289 -2.33 21.97 5.71
C LEU A 289 -3.62 21.60 5.00
N VAL A 290 -3.66 21.88 3.70
CA VAL A 290 -4.73 21.40 2.82
C VAL A 290 -4.27 20.16 2.09
N TYR A 291 -5.10 19.13 2.14
CA TYR A 291 -4.96 17.93 1.34
C TYR A 291 -5.99 17.93 0.22
N ALA A 292 -5.57 17.49 -0.97
CA ALA A 292 -6.45 17.19 -2.08
C ALA A 292 -6.41 15.70 -2.39
N PHE A 293 -7.58 15.09 -2.49
CA PHE A 293 -7.74 13.68 -2.86
C PHE A 293 -7.86 13.50 -4.37
N GLU A 294 -8.07 14.58 -5.12
CA GLU A 294 -8.10 14.59 -6.58
C GLU A 294 -7.40 15.85 -7.11
N ASP A 295 -6.79 15.74 -8.28
CA ASP A 295 -6.42 16.91 -9.08
C ASP A 295 -7.65 17.29 -9.90
N ASP A 296 -8.19 18.47 -9.65
CA ASP A 296 -9.37 19.02 -10.31
C ASP A 296 -9.07 19.56 -11.71
N GLY A 297 -7.78 19.66 -12.09
CA GLY A 297 -7.36 20.18 -13.39
C GLY A 297 -7.71 21.66 -13.61
N GLU A 298 -8.12 22.36 -12.55
CA GLU A 298 -8.47 23.78 -12.56
C GLU A 298 -7.20 24.66 -12.43
N SER A 299 -7.41 25.98 -12.38
CA SER A 299 -6.37 26.97 -12.08
C SER A 299 -5.48 26.54 -10.89
N PRO A 300 -4.15 26.79 -10.96
CA PRO A 300 -3.25 26.43 -9.87
C PRO A 300 -3.73 26.98 -8.53
N TYR A 301 -3.57 26.19 -7.47
CA TYR A 301 -3.90 26.60 -6.11
C TYR A 301 -3.04 27.81 -5.71
N VAL A 302 -3.66 28.82 -5.12
CA VAL A 302 -2.97 30.00 -4.57
C VAL A 302 -2.42 29.76 -3.15
N PHE A 303 -2.52 28.52 -2.66
CA PHE A 303 -2.06 28.06 -1.36
C PHE A 303 -1.42 26.66 -1.45
N PRO A 304 -0.59 26.25 -0.48
CA PRO A 304 0.04 24.94 -0.50
C PRO A 304 -1.00 23.81 -0.35
N VAL A 305 -1.00 22.87 -1.30
CA VAL A 305 -1.84 21.66 -1.28
C VAL A 305 -0.96 20.42 -1.35
N LYS A 306 -1.23 19.45 -0.48
CA LYS A 306 -0.61 18.12 -0.51
C LYS A 306 -1.57 17.11 -1.11
N PHE A 307 -1.14 16.41 -2.16
CA PHE A 307 -1.94 15.32 -2.70
C PHE A 307 -1.83 14.10 -1.80
N LEU A 308 -2.97 13.46 -1.51
CA LEU A 308 -2.99 12.18 -0.82
C LEU A 308 -3.78 11.16 -1.64
N GLU A 309 -3.26 9.95 -1.72
CA GLU A 309 -3.91 8.87 -2.42
C GLU A 309 -4.97 8.21 -1.54
N ASN A 310 -6.20 8.16 -2.04
CA ASN A 310 -7.29 7.37 -1.46
C ASN A 310 -8.39 7.17 -2.50
N PHE A 311 -8.06 6.52 -3.63
CA PHE A 311 -9.08 6.22 -4.62
C PHE A 311 -9.92 5.03 -4.17
N VAL A 312 -11.22 5.28 -4.02
CA VAL A 312 -12.22 4.29 -3.66
C VAL A 312 -13.33 4.39 -4.69
N PRO A 313 -13.63 3.32 -5.44
CA PRO A 313 -14.72 3.34 -6.40
C PRO A 313 -16.05 3.50 -5.66
N THR A 314 -16.95 4.30 -6.23
CA THR A 314 -18.25 4.62 -5.64
C THR A 314 -19.39 4.26 -6.61
N THR A 315 -20.61 4.19 -6.08
CA THR A 315 -21.84 3.92 -6.83
C THR A 315 -23.02 4.64 -6.17
N ARG A 316 -24.01 5.04 -6.97
CA ARG A 316 -25.32 5.56 -6.54
C ARG A 316 -26.43 4.51 -6.66
N LEU A 317 -26.05 3.23 -6.76
CA LEU A 317 -26.95 2.07 -6.73
C LEU A 317 -28.08 2.18 -7.76
N GLU A 318 -29.34 2.21 -7.33
CA GLU A 318 -30.51 2.34 -8.19
C GLU A 318 -30.45 3.54 -9.15
N LEU A 319 -29.81 4.66 -8.75
CA LEU A 319 -29.68 5.83 -9.63
C LEU A 319 -28.71 5.56 -10.79
N ASP A 320 -27.63 4.80 -10.56
CA ASP A 320 -26.71 4.41 -11.63
C ASP A 320 -27.38 3.40 -12.57
N VAL A 321 -28.24 2.52 -12.04
CA VAL A 321 -29.06 1.61 -12.86
C VAL A 321 -29.97 2.41 -13.80
N GLU A 322 -30.71 3.40 -13.27
CA GLU A 322 -31.59 4.26 -14.06
C GLU A 322 -30.80 5.04 -15.13
N GLU A 323 -29.60 5.52 -14.79
CA GLU A 323 -28.72 6.22 -15.73
C GLU A 323 -28.26 5.30 -16.88
N LEU A 324 -27.80 4.09 -16.57
CA LEU A 324 -27.39 3.10 -17.57
C LEU A 324 -28.54 2.72 -18.51
N GLU A 325 -29.77 2.60 -17.99
CA GLU A 325 -30.94 2.35 -18.82
C GLU A 325 -31.25 3.52 -19.77
N ARG A 326 -31.11 4.76 -19.28
CA ARG A 326 -31.27 5.95 -20.12
C ARG A 326 -30.21 6.06 -21.20
N GLU A 327 -28.98 5.59 -20.93
CA GLU A 327 -27.89 5.49 -21.90
C GLU A 327 -28.07 4.32 -22.89
N GLY A 328 -29.06 3.45 -22.69
CA GLY A 328 -29.31 2.28 -23.54
C GLY A 328 -28.43 1.06 -23.23
N ARG A 329 -27.65 1.10 -22.13
CA ARG A 329 -26.73 0.03 -21.70
C ARG A 329 -27.45 -1.03 -20.86
N ARG A 330 -28.44 -1.69 -21.47
CA ARG A 330 -29.38 -2.59 -20.77
C ARG A 330 -28.71 -3.76 -20.04
N GLU A 331 -27.75 -4.43 -20.65
CA GLU A 331 -27.04 -5.57 -20.02
C GLU A 331 -26.22 -5.17 -18.79
N GLU A 332 -25.69 -3.94 -18.78
CA GLU A 332 -24.94 -3.41 -17.66
C GLU A 332 -25.86 -2.97 -16.54
N ALA A 333 -27.00 -2.36 -16.89
CA ALA A 333 -28.05 -2.01 -15.93
C ALA A 333 -28.64 -3.25 -15.25
N GLU A 334 -28.90 -4.33 -15.99
CA GLU A 334 -29.41 -5.59 -15.45
C GLU A 334 -28.42 -6.25 -14.49
N ARG A 335 -27.14 -6.32 -14.88
CA ARG A 335 -26.07 -6.77 -13.99
C ARG A 335 -25.98 -5.92 -12.72
N LEU A 336 -25.97 -4.60 -12.86
CA LEU A 336 -25.88 -3.72 -11.69
C LEU A 336 -27.10 -3.87 -10.77
N ARG A 337 -28.31 -4.09 -11.30
CA ARG A 337 -29.50 -4.39 -10.47
C ARG A 337 -29.32 -5.63 -9.61
N GLU A 338 -28.77 -6.70 -10.19
CA GLU A 338 -28.48 -7.93 -9.46
C GLU A 338 -27.46 -7.66 -8.34
N ILE A 339 -26.39 -6.93 -8.64
CA ILE A 339 -25.38 -6.51 -7.66
C ILE A 339 -26.01 -5.72 -6.52
N VAL A 340 -26.81 -4.71 -6.84
CA VAL A 340 -27.48 -3.85 -5.84
C VAL A 340 -28.35 -4.70 -4.92
N LYS A 341 -29.09 -5.66 -5.47
CA LYS A 341 -29.97 -6.54 -4.70
C LYS A 341 -29.20 -7.52 -3.79
N GLU A 342 -28.13 -8.14 -4.29
CA GLU A 342 -27.39 -9.18 -3.58
C GLU A 342 -26.36 -8.62 -2.58
N CYS A 343 -25.77 -7.46 -2.88
CA CYS A 343 -24.64 -6.92 -2.10
C CYS A 343 -25.00 -5.79 -1.13
N TYR A 344 -26.23 -5.27 -1.17
CA TYR A 344 -26.64 -4.10 -0.37
C TYR A 344 -27.98 -4.32 0.35
N ASP A 345 -27.97 -4.08 1.66
CA ASP A 345 -29.16 -4.13 2.48
C ASP A 345 -30.16 -3.03 2.07
N LYS A 346 -31.45 -3.29 2.30
CA LYS A 346 -32.53 -2.35 1.95
C LYS A 346 -32.33 -0.95 2.57
N GLU A 347 -31.89 -0.89 3.83
CA GLU A 347 -31.63 0.37 4.53
C GLU A 347 -30.59 1.24 3.82
N VAL A 348 -29.55 0.63 3.25
CA VAL A 348 -28.50 1.35 2.52
C VAL A 348 -29.03 1.86 1.19
N ARG A 349 -29.86 1.06 0.51
CA ARG A 349 -30.48 1.43 -0.77
C ARG A 349 -31.44 2.60 -0.61
N ASP A 350 -32.32 2.53 0.39
CA ASP A 350 -33.25 3.61 0.72
C ASP A 350 -32.50 4.91 1.07
N GLN A 351 -31.42 4.83 1.85
CA GLN A 351 -30.58 5.98 2.19
C GLN A 351 -29.96 6.65 0.94
N VAL A 352 -29.42 5.87 0.00
CA VAL A 352 -28.81 6.40 -1.22
C VAL A 352 -29.83 7.09 -2.11
N LEU A 353 -31.05 6.55 -2.19
CA LEU A 353 -32.15 7.16 -2.94
C LEU A 353 -32.59 8.51 -2.36
N GLU A 354 -32.67 8.61 -1.03
CA GLU A 354 -33.02 9.85 -0.32
C GLU A 354 -31.92 10.92 -0.44
N GLU A 355 -30.68 10.56 -0.11
CA GLU A 355 -29.55 11.49 -0.07
C GLU A 355 -29.01 11.82 -1.47
N LYS A 356 -29.24 10.94 -2.46
CA LYS A 356 -28.65 10.99 -3.81
C LYS A 356 -27.12 11.07 -3.82
N GLU A 357 -26.50 10.59 -2.75
CA GLU A 357 -25.05 10.58 -2.58
C GLU A 357 -24.45 9.24 -3.01
N ALA A 358 -23.29 9.31 -3.66
CA ALA A 358 -22.54 8.10 -3.99
C ALA A 358 -21.97 7.47 -2.72
N ILE A 359 -21.97 6.14 -2.67
CA ILE A 359 -21.37 5.36 -1.60
C ILE A 359 -20.22 4.50 -2.13
N PRO A 360 -19.21 4.15 -1.31
CA PRO A 360 -18.17 3.21 -1.69
C PRO A 360 -18.73 1.85 -2.15
N LYS A 361 -18.20 1.31 -3.25
CA LYS A 361 -18.47 -0.07 -3.66
C LYS A 361 -18.02 -1.04 -2.57
N THR A 362 -18.86 -2.02 -2.24
CA THR A 362 -18.49 -3.07 -1.27
C THR A 362 -17.57 -4.10 -1.93
N PHE A 363 -16.87 -4.90 -1.13
CA PHE A 363 -16.10 -6.04 -1.66
C PHE A 363 -17.00 -7.05 -2.38
N CYS A 364 -18.25 -7.20 -1.96
CA CYS A 364 -19.24 -7.97 -2.72
C CYS A 364 -19.47 -7.33 -4.09
N HIS A 365 -19.77 -6.03 -4.16
CA HIS A 365 -19.98 -5.31 -5.42
C HIS A 365 -18.80 -5.51 -6.38
N LEU A 366 -17.57 -5.24 -5.93
CA LEU A 366 -16.36 -5.39 -6.75
C LEU A 366 -16.14 -6.83 -7.23
N ALA A 367 -16.53 -7.83 -6.44
CA ALA A 367 -16.42 -9.22 -6.84
C ALA A 367 -17.43 -9.57 -7.94
N TYR A 368 -18.67 -9.08 -7.83
CA TYR A 368 -19.71 -9.32 -8.82
C TYR A 368 -19.47 -8.58 -10.16
N GLU A 369 -18.66 -7.53 -10.17
CA GLU A 369 -18.16 -6.93 -11.42
C GLU A 369 -17.21 -7.87 -12.20
N SER A 370 -16.77 -8.98 -11.60
CA SER A 370 -15.91 -9.94 -12.30
C SER A 370 -16.71 -10.75 -13.31
N GLU A 371 -16.12 -10.95 -14.48
CA GLU A 371 -16.54 -12.02 -15.39
C GLU A 371 -16.17 -13.39 -14.79
N GLY A 372 -17.09 -14.35 -14.86
CA GLY A 372 -16.90 -15.67 -14.26
C GLY A 372 -17.31 -15.70 -12.78
N PRO A 373 -16.61 -16.45 -11.91
CA PRO A 373 -16.93 -16.48 -10.49
C PRO A 373 -16.70 -15.10 -9.86
N HIS A 374 -17.62 -14.72 -8.97
CA HIS A 374 -17.55 -13.47 -8.20
C HIS A 374 -16.42 -13.51 -7.17
N TYR A 375 -15.19 -13.31 -7.64
CA TYR A 375 -13.97 -13.29 -6.85
C TYR A 375 -13.28 -11.93 -6.91
N LEU A 376 -12.54 -11.62 -5.86
CA LEU A 376 -11.67 -10.46 -5.80
C LEU A 376 -10.25 -10.85 -6.16
N GLY A 377 -9.60 -10.00 -6.95
CA GLY A 377 -8.14 -9.96 -7.02
C GLY A 377 -7.61 -9.01 -5.97
N ILE A 378 -6.56 -9.42 -5.29
CA ILE A 378 -5.76 -8.58 -4.39
C ILE A 378 -4.37 -8.51 -4.99
N LEU A 379 -3.88 -7.30 -5.20
CA LEU A 379 -2.54 -7.05 -5.71
C LEU A 379 -1.71 -6.32 -4.66
N LYS A 380 -0.56 -6.90 -4.35
CA LYS A 380 0.52 -6.25 -3.62
C LYS A 380 1.74 -6.07 -4.51
N ALA A 381 2.37 -4.90 -4.49
CA ALA A 381 3.58 -4.66 -5.28
C ALA A 381 4.61 -3.82 -4.52
N ASP A 382 5.89 -4.07 -4.80
CA ASP A 382 7.03 -3.45 -4.13
C ASP A 382 8.21 -3.24 -5.09
N VAL A 383 8.96 -2.15 -4.91
CA VAL A 383 10.14 -1.83 -5.72
C VAL A 383 11.35 -2.63 -5.26
N ASP A 384 11.90 -3.43 -6.17
CA ASP A 384 13.01 -4.32 -5.88
C ASP A 384 14.27 -3.55 -5.49
N ARG A 385 14.84 -3.92 -4.33
CA ARG A 385 16.14 -3.44 -3.84
C ARG A 385 16.22 -1.93 -3.64
N LEU A 386 15.10 -1.27 -3.34
CA LEU A 386 15.05 0.18 -3.22
C LEU A 386 16.09 0.75 -2.23
N GLY A 387 16.23 0.12 -1.05
CA GLY A 387 17.24 0.52 -0.06
C GLY A 387 18.69 0.46 -0.58
N PHE A 388 19.01 -0.55 -1.41
CA PHE A 388 20.31 -0.66 -2.06
C PHE A 388 20.50 0.39 -3.17
N ILE A 389 19.45 0.70 -3.92
CA ILE A 389 19.48 1.75 -4.95
C ILE A 389 19.78 3.10 -4.29
N PHE A 390 19.14 3.41 -3.15
CA PHE A 390 19.40 4.65 -2.42
C PHE A 390 20.82 4.75 -1.84
N SER A 391 21.44 3.63 -1.46
CA SER A 391 22.78 3.65 -0.85
C SER A 391 23.92 3.55 -1.87
N ASN A 392 23.79 2.65 -2.86
CA ASN A 392 24.87 2.28 -3.79
C ASN A 392 24.49 2.38 -5.27
N GLY A 393 23.23 2.72 -5.60
CA GLY A 393 22.75 2.76 -6.99
C GLY A 393 23.32 3.89 -7.85
N PHE A 394 23.97 4.88 -7.23
CA PHE A 394 24.56 6.04 -7.92
C PHE A 394 26.08 5.92 -8.12
N ALA A 395 26.64 4.71 -8.15
CA ALA A 395 28.04 4.51 -8.51
C ALA A 395 28.25 4.66 -10.04
N LYS A 396 29.33 5.34 -10.45
CA LYS A 396 29.77 5.25 -11.85
C LYS A 396 30.55 3.94 -12.03
N VAL A 397 30.37 3.28 -13.17
CA VAL A 397 31.03 2.01 -13.51
C VAL A 397 32.57 2.11 -13.53
N THR A 398 33.12 3.32 -13.59
CA THR A 398 34.54 3.61 -13.85
C THR A 398 35.30 4.23 -12.67
N GLU A 399 34.67 4.45 -11.51
CA GLU A 399 35.32 5.10 -10.35
C GLU A 399 34.93 4.37 -9.05
N ASP A 400 35.89 4.16 -8.14
CA ASP A 400 35.66 3.57 -6.80
C ASP A 400 34.85 4.48 -5.85
N SER A 401 34.48 5.69 -6.30
CA SER A 401 33.79 6.69 -5.49
C SER A 401 32.31 6.84 -5.89
N SER A 402 31.42 6.84 -4.89
CA SER A 402 29.98 7.01 -5.08
C SER A 402 29.65 8.42 -5.53
N SER A 403 28.84 8.56 -6.59
CA SER A 403 28.38 9.88 -7.05
C SER A 403 27.09 10.34 -6.34
N LEU A 404 26.76 9.73 -5.21
CA LEU A 404 25.55 10.03 -4.43
C LEU A 404 25.58 11.45 -3.86
N THR A 405 24.49 12.19 -4.04
CA THR A 405 24.25 13.49 -3.40
C THR A 405 22.87 13.53 -2.78
N VAL A 406 22.65 14.45 -1.84
CA VAL A 406 21.31 14.71 -1.28
C VAL A 406 20.30 14.98 -2.40
N SER A 407 20.68 15.81 -3.38
CA SER A 407 19.80 16.17 -4.49
C SER A 407 19.38 14.98 -5.34
N ARG A 408 20.28 14.01 -5.56
CA ARG A 408 19.97 12.78 -6.31
C ARG A 408 19.03 11.85 -5.55
N ILE A 409 19.24 11.67 -4.25
CA ILE A 409 18.33 10.89 -3.39
C ILE A 409 16.94 11.53 -3.37
N VAL A 410 16.87 12.83 -3.09
CA VAL A 410 15.60 13.56 -3.02
C VAL A 410 14.87 13.52 -4.36
N ALA A 411 15.58 13.68 -5.48
CA ALA A 411 14.99 13.58 -6.80
C ALA A 411 14.43 12.18 -7.08
N LEU A 412 15.21 11.12 -6.81
CA LEU A 412 14.76 9.74 -7.01
C LEU A 412 13.52 9.42 -6.18
N SER A 413 13.54 9.75 -4.88
CA SER A 413 12.41 9.50 -3.99
C SER A 413 11.15 10.23 -4.46
N ARG A 414 11.25 11.50 -4.84
CA ARG A 414 10.10 12.27 -5.34
C ARG A 414 9.55 11.73 -6.65
N MET A 415 10.41 11.21 -7.52
CA MET A 415 9.97 10.62 -8.79
C MET A 415 9.24 9.29 -8.56
N LEU A 416 9.75 8.45 -7.65
CA LEU A 416 9.04 7.22 -7.26
C LEU A 416 7.71 7.53 -6.59
N ASP A 417 7.70 8.45 -5.63
CA ASP A 417 6.47 8.91 -4.98
C ASP A 417 5.45 9.45 -6.00
N PHE A 418 5.89 10.23 -6.99
CA PHE A 418 5.04 10.68 -8.09
C PHE A 418 4.47 9.52 -8.93
N PHE A 419 5.28 8.50 -9.23
CA PHE A 419 4.80 7.34 -9.99
C PHE A 419 3.64 6.65 -9.27
N PHE A 420 3.79 6.35 -7.97
CA PHE A 420 2.73 5.70 -7.21
C PHE A 420 1.53 6.64 -6.95
N ASN A 421 1.76 7.87 -6.49
CA ASN A 421 0.67 8.77 -6.11
C ASN A 421 -0.12 9.35 -7.30
N ALA A 422 0.49 9.46 -8.49
CA ALA A 422 -0.14 10.09 -9.66
C ALA A 422 -0.41 9.10 -10.80
N VAL A 423 0.60 8.32 -11.21
CA VAL A 423 0.48 7.42 -12.37
C VAL A 423 -0.35 6.20 -12.00
N VAL A 424 0.00 5.50 -10.93
CA VAL A 424 -0.72 4.33 -10.44
C VAL A 424 -2.14 4.69 -10.02
N LYS A 425 -2.32 5.80 -9.30
CA LYS A 425 -3.65 6.32 -8.95
C LYS A 425 -4.57 6.49 -10.16
N ARG A 426 -4.08 7.08 -11.26
CA ARG A 426 -4.87 7.28 -12.47
C ARG A 426 -5.32 5.94 -13.07
N MET A 427 -4.40 4.98 -13.13
CA MET A 427 -4.69 3.63 -13.62
C MET A 427 -5.71 2.89 -12.73
N ALA A 428 -5.56 2.99 -11.42
CA ALA A 428 -6.49 2.41 -10.46
C ALA A 428 -7.89 3.03 -10.61
N LYS A 429 -7.97 4.34 -10.84
CA LYS A 429 -9.22 5.05 -11.12
C LYS A 429 -9.89 4.60 -12.42
N GLU A 430 -9.13 4.52 -13.51
CA GLU A 430 -9.63 4.06 -14.81
C GLU A 430 -10.21 2.63 -14.76
N LYS A 431 -9.67 1.78 -13.88
CA LYS A 431 -10.12 0.39 -13.68
C LYS A 431 -11.04 0.21 -12.48
N GLU A 432 -11.45 1.29 -11.81
CA GLU A 432 -12.29 1.25 -10.60
C GLU A 432 -11.74 0.30 -9.51
N LEU A 433 -10.42 0.28 -9.31
CA LEU A 433 -9.77 -0.53 -8.29
C LEU A 433 -9.79 0.18 -6.94
N TYR A 434 -10.11 -0.55 -5.88
CA TYR A 434 -10.06 -0.04 -4.52
C TYR A 434 -8.61 0.05 -4.05
N SER A 435 -8.09 1.25 -3.83
CA SER A 435 -6.77 1.49 -3.23
C SER A 435 -6.85 1.46 -1.72
N VAL A 436 -6.21 0.47 -1.08
CA VAL A 436 -6.14 0.39 0.38
C VAL A 436 -4.95 1.20 0.90
N PHE A 437 -3.79 1.05 0.26
CA PHE A 437 -2.59 1.86 0.49
C PHE A 437 -1.78 1.90 -0.80
N SER A 438 -1.21 3.06 -1.09
CA SER A 438 -0.22 3.27 -2.15
C SER A 438 0.61 4.45 -1.69
N GLY A 439 1.88 4.21 -1.39
CA GLY A 439 2.72 5.25 -0.80
C GLY A 439 4.19 4.87 -0.83
N GLY A 440 4.98 5.72 -1.49
CA GLY A 440 6.41 5.54 -1.75
C GLY A 440 6.73 4.37 -2.68
N ASP A 441 6.67 3.13 -2.18
CA ASP A 441 7.05 1.91 -2.91
C ASP A 441 6.13 0.69 -2.70
N ASP A 442 5.25 0.70 -1.69
CA ASP A 442 4.27 -0.38 -1.43
C ASP A 442 2.90 0.00 -1.99
N LEU A 443 2.28 -0.95 -2.70
CA LEU A 443 0.98 -0.81 -3.36
C LEU A 443 0.06 -1.96 -2.92
N PHE A 444 -1.16 -1.63 -2.48
CA PHE A 444 -2.20 -2.58 -2.11
C PHE A 444 -3.53 -2.23 -2.78
N LEU A 445 -3.94 -3.04 -3.76
CA LEU A 445 -5.18 -2.85 -4.51
C LEU A 445 -6.11 -4.05 -4.37
N ILE A 446 -7.42 -3.77 -4.33
CA ILE A 446 -8.49 -4.78 -4.35
C ILE A 446 -9.44 -4.44 -5.50
N GLY A 447 -9.86 -5.44 -6.27
CA GLY A 447 -10.89 -5.24 -7.29
C GLY A 447 -11.36 -6.54 -7.91
N ALA A 448 -12.14 -6.45 -8.98
CA ALA A 448 -12.47 -7.62 -9.80
C ALA A 448 -11.19 -8.30 -10.27
N TRP A 449 -11.11 -9.63 -10.14
CA TRP A 449 -9.84 -10.36 -10.30
C TRP A 449 -9.21 -10.17 -11.69
N LYS A 450 -10.03 -10.10 -12.74
CA LYS A 450 -9.58 -9.86 -14.12
C LYS A 450 -9.02 -8.45 -14.30
N LYS A 451 -9.70 -7.43 -13.75
CA LYS A 451 -9.24 -6.02 -13.77
C LYS A 451 -7.88 -5.87 -13.07
N ILE A 452 -7.65 -6.61 -11.98
CA ILE A 452 -6.37 -6.64 -11.25
C ILE A 452 -5.26 -7.27 -12.10
N VAL A 453 -5.56 -8.37 -12.80
CA VAL A 453 -4.59 -9.04 -13.69
C VAL A 453 -4.21 -8.15 -14.87
N GLU A 454 -5.18 -7.46 -15.49
CA GLU A 454 -4.94 -6.48 -16.55
C GLU A 454 -4.16 -5.26 -16.04
N PHE A 455 -4.43 -4.82 -14.81
CA PHE A 455 -3.72 -3.73 -14.18
C PHE A 455 -2.23 -4.05 -13.94
N GLU A 456 -1.88 -5.28 -13.54
CA GLU A 456 -0.47 -5.66 -13.33
C GLU A 456 0.37 -5.52 -14.60
N GLU A 457 -0.19 -5.91 -15.74
CA GLU A 457 0.49 -5.78 -17.03
C GLU A 457 0.80 -4.32 -17.34
N GLU A 458 -0.22 -3.46 -17.20
CA GLU A 458 -0.08 -2.04 -17.46
C GLU A 458 0.88 -1.37 -16.46
N LEU A 459 0.82 -1.76 -15.19
CA LEU A 459 1.70 -1.27 -14.12
C LEU A 459 3.16 -1.54 -14.48
N ARG A 460 3.46 -2.78 -14.87
CA ARG A 460 4.82 -3.21 -15.20
C ARG A 460 5.34 -2.51 -16.45
N GLU A 461 4.52 -2.38 -17.50
CA GLU A 461 4.90 -1.67 -18.72
C GLU A 461 5.17 -0.19 -18.45
N LYS A 462 4.28 0.49 -17.72
CA LYS A 462 4.45 1.91 -17.36
C LYS A 462 5.64 2.11 -16.44
N PHE A 463 5.88 1.25 -15.46
CA PHE A 463 7.04 1.34 -14.58
C PHE A 463 8.35 1.14 -15.35
N LYS A 464 8.43 0.14 -16.24
CA LYS A 464 9.60 -0.08 -17.09
C LYS A 464 9.89 1.14 -17.97
N LYS A 465 8.87 1.79 -18.54
CA LYS A 465 9.04 3.03 -19.29
C LYS A 465 9.49 4.19 -18.40
N PHE A 466 8.90 4.31 -17.20
CA PHE A 466 9.22 5.36 -16.23
C PHE A 466 10.68 5.29 -15.75
N THR A 467 11.22 4.08 -15.58
CA THR A 467 12.63 3.85 -15.20
C THR A 467 13.59 3.80 -16.38
N CYS A 468 13.18 4.26 -17.57
CA CYS A 468 13.98 4.27 -18.80
C CYS A 468 14.49 2.87 -19.20
N GLN A 469 13.68 1.83 -18.97
CA GLN A 469 14.00 0.42 -19.23
C GLN A 469 15.23 -0.09 -18.46
N ASN A 470 15.55 0.52 -17.32
CA ASN A 470 16.67 0.11 -16.48
C ASN A 470 16.40 -1.26 -15.84
N GLU A 471 17.18 -2.28 -16.23
CA GLU A 471 17.04 -3.66 -15.74
C GLU A 471 17.34 -3.81 -14.24
N ASN A 472 18.00 -2.83 -13.61
CA ASN A 472 18.32 -2.85 -12.19
C ASN A 472 17.22 -2.26 -11.29
N ILE A 473 16.19 -1.62 -11.88
CA ILE A 473 15.05 -1.05 -11.14
C ILE A 473 13.78 -1.76 -11.60
N THR A 474 13.33 -2.72 -10.80
CA THR A 474 12.27 -3.67 -11.15
C THR A 474 11.20 -3.73 -10.05
N LEU A 475 10.07 -4.38 -10.38
CA LEU A 475 8.96 -4.58 -9.45
C LEU A 475 8.75 -6.07 -9.17
N SER A 476 8.50 -6.38 -7.90
CA SER A 476 7.92 -7.65 -7.48
C SER A 476 6.44 -7.46 -7.19
N VAL A 477 5.60 -8.38 -7.68
CA VAL A 477 4.14 -8.30 -7.54
C VAL A 477 3.58 -9.63 -7.04
N GLY A 478 2.71 -9.59 -6.04
CA GLY A 478 1.90 -10.73 -5.58
C GLY A 478 0.43 -10.50 -5.91
N ILE A 479 -0.21 -11.47 -6.55
CA ILE A 479 -1.65 -11.46 -6.86
C ILE A 479 -2.29 -12.70 -6.26
N GLU A 480 -3.32 -12.49 -5.45
CA GLU A 480 -4.16 -13.57 -4.91
C GLU A 480 -5.63 -13.36 -5.28
N VAL A 481 -6.32 -14.46 -5.55
CA VAL A 481 -7.75 -14.45 -5.93
C VAL A 481 -8.56 -15.11 -4.83
N VAL A 482 -9.49 -14.36 -4.25
CA VAL A 482 -10.22 -14.75 -3.03
C VAL A 482 -11.72 -14.52 -3.14
N LYS A 483 -12.48 -15.14 -2.24
CA LYS A 483 -13.90 -14.86 -2.07
C LYS A 483 -14.13 -13.51 -1.38
N PRO A 484 -15.22 -12.79 -1.70
CA PRO A 484 -15.49 -11.47 -1.13
C PRO A 484 -15.74 -11.43 0.38
N ASN A 485 -16.07 -12.58 0.99
CA ASN A 485 -16.33 -12.70 2.41
C ASN A 485 -15.06 -12.94 3.26
N LEU A 486 -13.90 -13.10 2.61
CA LEU A 486 -12.63 -13.27 3.32
C LEU A 486 -12.31 -11.97 4.11
N PRO A 487 -11.94 -12.04 5.39
CA PRO A 487 -11.49 -10.88 6.15
C PRO A 487 -10.30 -10.18 5.48
N VAL A 488 -10.31 -8.84 5.47
CA VAL A 488 -9.23 -8.02 4.87
C VAL A 488 -7.85 -8.36 5.45
N THR A 489 -7.76 -8.74 6.71
CA THR A 489 -6.48 -9.13 7.30
C THR A 489 -5.92 -10.39 6.65
N LEU A 490 -6.76 -11.40 6.45
CA LEU A 490 -6.34 -12.62 5.74
C LEU A 490 -6.01 -12.30 4.28
N MET A 491 -6.76 -11.39 3.64
CA MET A 491 -6.43 -10.88 2.30
C MET A 491 -5.03 -10.25 2.28
N ALA A 492 -4.68 -9.47 3.30
CA ALA A 492 -3.37 -8.83 3.42
C ALA A 492 -2.24 -9.83 3.69
N GLU A 493 -2.49 -10.86 4.50
CA GLU A 493 -1.54 -11.94 4.78
C GLU A 493 -1.25 -12.77 3.53
N VAL A 494 -2.29 -13.29 2.85
CA VAL A 494 -2.08 -14.15 1.66
C VAL A 494 -1.44 -13.39 0.50
N SER A 495 -1.78 -12.11 0.32
CA SER A 495 -1.15 -11.27 -0.70
C SER A 495 0.29 -10.91 -0.35
N GLU A 496 0.64 -10.78 0.93
CA GLU A 496 2.03 -10.61 1.38
C GLU A 496 2.85 -11.87 1.11
N GLU A 497 2.32 -13.06 1.42
CA GLU A 497 2.98 -14.32 1.09
C GLU A 497 3.25 -14.45 -0.41
N ALA A 498 2.31 -14.01 -1.26
CA ALA A 498 2.50 -13.99 -2.70
C ALA A 498 3.58 -13.01 -3.14
N LEU A 499 3.64 -11.81 -2.53
CA LEU A 499 4.66 -10.82 -2.79
C LEU A 499 6.05 -11.31 -2.36
N GLU A 500 6.17 -11.92 -1.18
CA GLU A 500 7.43 -12.50 -0.68
C GLU A 500 7.93 -13.63 -1.60
N ARG A 501 7.03 -14.50 -2.07
CA ARG A 501 7.37 -15.50 -3.11
C ARG A 501 7.94 -14.85 -4.37
N ALA A 502 7.42 -13.70 -4.79
CA ALA A 502 7.95 -12.95 -5.94
C ALA A 502 9.33 -12.33 -5.63
N LYS A 503 9.52 -11.79 -4.42
CA LYS A 503 10.77 -11.17 -3.95
C LYS A 503 11.94 -12.14 -3.80
N GLU A 504 11.70 -13.46 -3.71
CA GLU A 504 12.78 -14.47 -3.71
C GLU A 504 13.71 -14.34 -4.93
N THR A 505 13.14 -14.26 -6.14
CA THR A 505 13.92 -14.04 -7.37
C THR A 505 13.96 -12.58 -7.78
N ARG A 506 12.97 -11.79 -7.35
CA ARG A 506 12.70 -10.41 -7.80
C ARG A 506 12.37 -10.32 -9.28
N ASN A 507 11.98 -9.13 -9.73
CA ASN A 507 11.49 -8.87 -11.08
C ASN A 507 10.50 -9.96 -11.53
N ALA A 508 9.52 -10.22 -10.67
CA ALA A 508 8.63 -11.36 -10.80
C ALA A 508 7.19 -11.02 -10.40
N THR A 509 6.25 -11.78 -10.94
CA THR A 509 4.85 -11.76 -10.52
C THR A 509 4.45 -13.14 -10.04
N CYS A 510 3.95 -13.23 -8.80
CA CYS A 510 3.35 -14.44 -8.27
C CYS A 510 1.83 -14.35 -8.42
N ILE A 511 1.22 -15.32 -9.10
CA ILE A 511 -0.23 -15.43 -9.25
C ILE A 511 -0.64 -16.89 -9.20
N PHE A 512 -1.73 -17.21 -8.48
CA PHE A 512 -2.21 -18.58 -8.27
C PHE A 512 -1.12 -19.51 -7.69
N GLY A 513 -0.26 -18.98 -6.83
CA GLY A 513 0.89 -19.68 -6.27
C GLY A 513 2.02 -19.98 -7.28
N ARG A 514 1.97 -19.45 -8.51
CA ARG A 514 3.00 -19.64 -9.54
C ARG A 514 3.76 -18.34 -9.78
N ARG A 515 5.09 -18.43 -9.74
CA ARG A 515 5.98 -17.30 -9.98
C ARG A 515 6.39 -17.22 -11.45
N ILE A 516 6.09 -16.10 -12.08
CA ILE A 516 6.58 -15.67 -13.40
C ILE A 516 7.80 -14.78 -13.16
N VAL A 517 8.97 -15.20 -13.64
CA VAL A 517 10.21 -14.41 -13.53
C VAL A 517 10.47 -13.72 -14.87
N TYR A 518 10.43 -12.40 -14.91
CA TYR A 518 10.57 -11.64 -16.15
C TYR A 518 12.03 -11.59 -16.60
N LYS A 519 12.38 -12.50 -17.50
CA LYS A 519 13.69 -12.56 -18.17
C LYS A 519 13.49 -12.91 -19.64
N GLU A 520 14.54 -12.76 -20.43
CA GLU A 520 14.50 -13.12 -21.85
C GLU A 520 14.04 -14.57 -22.06
N GLY A 521 13.11 -14.76 -22.99
CA GLY A 521 12.54 -16.07 -23.32
C GLY A 521 11.47 -16.60 -22.36
N VAL A 522 11.15 -15.90 -21.26
CA VAL A 522 10.03 -16.28 -20.37
C VAL A 522 8.77 -15.49 -20.76
N PRO A 523 7.60 -16.15 -20.85
CA PRO A 523 6.35 -15.46 -21.18
C PRO A 523 5.96 -14.44 -20.12
N THR A 524 5.39 -13.32 -20.58
CA THR A 524 4.78 -12.31 -19.72
C THR A 524 3.38 -12.73 -19.30
N LEU A 525 2.80 -12.07 -18.28
CA LEU A 525 1.41 -12.30 -17.89
C LEU A 525 0.44 -12.07 -19.07
N LYS A 526 0.69 -11.04 -19.91
CA LYS A 526 -0.02 -10.81 -21.18
C LYS A 526 -0.03 -12.04 -22.09
N SER A 527 1.15 -12.64 -22.29
CA SER A 527 1.28 -13.83 -23.13
C SER A 527 0.50 -15.01 -22.55
N LEU A 528 0.53 -15.17 -21.22
CA LEU A 528 -0.25 -16.21 -20.53
C LEU A 528 -1.77 -15.97 -20.64
N LEU A 529 -2.22 -14.71 -20.61
CA LEU A 529 -3.62 -14.35 -20.85
C LEU A 529 -4.06 -14.70 -22.27
N SER A 530 -3.24 -14.41 -23.28
CA SER A 530 -3.49 -14.81 -24.67
C SER A 530 -3.64 -16.32 -24.80
N LYS A 531 -2.72 -17.07 -24.17
CA LYS A 531 -2.75 -18.54 -24.13
C LYS A 531 -4.01 -19.07 -23.43
N ALA A 532 -4.53 -18.37 -22.42
CA ALA A 532 -5.79 -18.72 -21.76
C ALA A 532 -6.99 -18.57 -22.72
N SER A 533 -7.00 -17.52 -23.54
CA SER A 533 -8.03 -17.30 -24.58
C SER A 533 -7.94 -18.35 -25.69
N GLU A 534 -6.73 -18.75 -26.10
CA GLU A 534 -6.53 -19.84 -27.07
C GLU A 534 -7.04 -21.20 -26.55
N LEU A 535 -6.82 -21.50 -25.26
CA LEU A 535 -7.38 -22.69 -24.60
C LEU A 535 -8.90 -22.64 -24.54
N GLU A 536 -9.46 -21.47 -24.24
CA GLU A 536 -10.90 -21.24 -24.17
C GLU A 536 -11.56 -21.49 -25.54
N GLU A 537 -11.00 -20.92 -26.62
CA GLU A 537 -11.47 -21.13 -28.00
C GLU A 537 -11.42 -22.62 -28.37
N LEU A 538 -10.32 -23.31 -28.06
CA LEU A 538 -10.16 -24.74 -28.34
C LEU A 538 -11.25 -25.60 -27.68
N ILE A 539 -11.64 -25.25 -26.46
CA ILE A 539 -12.53 -26.06 -25.62
C ILE A 539 -14.01 -25.74 -25.87
N SER A 540 -14.33 -24.48 -26.20
CA SER A 540 -15.68 -23.99 -26.51
C SER A 540 -16.40 -24.81 -27.60
N LYS A 541 -15.63 -25.53 -28.42
CA LYS A 541 -16.11 -26.27 -29.59
C LYS A 541 -16.92 -27.54 -29.33
N GLU A 542 -16.96 -28.13 -28.12
CA GLU A 542 -17.82 -29.29 -27.74
C GLU A 542 -17.44 -29.91 -26.36
N LYS A 543 -16.49 -29.36 -25.58
CA LYS A 543 -15.82 -30.09 -24.47
C LYS A 543 -16.05 -29.51 -23.07
N GLY A 544 -16.27 -30.40 -22.09
CA GLY A 544 -16.42 -30.06 -20.68
C GLY A 544 -15.09 -29.86 -19.93
N ASN A 545 -15.17 -29.27 -18.74
CA ASN A 545 -14.00 -28.95 -17.89
C ASN A 545 -13.10 -30.16 -17.58
N SER A 546 -13.64 -31.38 -17.58
CA SER A 546 -12.87 -32.63 -17.39
C SER A 546 -11.68 -32.79 -18.35
N PHE A 547 -11.82 -32.33 -19.60
CA PHE A 547 -10.71 -32.37 -20.57
C PHE A 547 -9.55 -31.47 -20.12
N LEU A 548 -9.86 -30.24 -19.71
CA LEU A 548 -8.89 -29.24 -19.29
C LEU A 548 -8.10 -29.69 -18.05
N TYR A 549 -8.76 -30.32 -17.06
CA TYR A 549 -8.08 -30.92 -15.90
C TYR A 549 -7.11 -32.05 -16.30
N LYS A 550 -7.46 -32.86 -17.32
CA LYS A 550 -6.57 -33.91 -17.82
C LYS A 550 -5.34 -33.33 -18.53
N VAL A 551 -5.52 -32.27 -19.31
CA VAL A 551 -4.39 -31.55 -19.93
C VAL A 551 -3.49 -30.95 -18.87
N TYR A 552 -4.04 -30.33 -17.82
CA TYR A 552 -3.25 -29.82 -16.71
C TYR A 552 -2.46 -30.95 -16.01
N ARG A 553 -3.08 -32.10 -15.75
CA ARG A 553 -2.37 -33.26 -15.18
C ARG A 553 -1.21 -33.73 -16.05
N ILE A 554 -1.35 -33.66 -17.38
CA ILE A 554 -0.26 -33.95 -18.31
C ILE A 554 0.84 -32.88 -18.21
N SER A 555 0.47 -31.61 -18.03
CA SER A 555 1.45 -30.53 -17.80
C SER A 555 2.23 -30.73 -16.50
N GLN A 556 1.59 -31.18 -15.42
CA GLN A 556 2.24 -31.53 -14.15
C GLN A 556 3.25 -32.68 -14.31
N LEU A 557 2.91 -33.67 -15.16
CA LEU A 557 3.84 -34.74 -15.53
C LEU A 557 5.04 -34.19 -16.31
N ALA A 558 4.82 -33.26 -17.24
CA ALA A 558 5.90 -32.63 -17.99
C ALA A 558 6.84 -31.80 -17.10
N SER A 559 6.30 -31.13 -16.07
CA SER A 559 7.08 -30.31 -15.12
C SER A 559 7.75 -31.09 -14.00
N GLY A 560 7.36 -32.35 -13.77
CA GLY A 560 7.86 -33.16 -12.66
C GLY A 560 7.29 -32.74 -11.30
N GLU A 561 6.11 -32.09 -11.28
CA GLU A 561 5.41 -31.78 -10.01
C GLU A 561 4.93 -33.03 -9.27
N LEU A 562 4.87 -34.14 -9.98
CA LEU A 562 4.49 -35.45 -9.47
C LEU A 562 5.72 -36.30 -9.10
N ASP A 563 6.93 -35.76 -9.26
CA ASP A 563 8.17 -36.45 -8.89
C ASP A 563 8.33 -36.45 -7.36
N GLU A 564 8.89 -37.53 -6.80
CA GLU A 564 9.37 -37.53 -5.42
C GLU A 564 10.61 -36.62 -5.28
N GLU A 565 10.77 -35.98 -4.12
CA GLU A 565 11.91 -35.09 -3.87
C GLU A 565 13.25 -35.75 -4.20
N GLY A 566 13.99 -35.14 -5.13
CA GLY A 566 15.32 -35.58 -5.54
C GLY A 566 15.38 -36.71 -6.58
N LYS A 567 14.23 -37.25 -7.04
CA LYS A 567 14.20 -38.29 -8.08
C LYS A 567 13.38 -37.87 -9.29
N VAL A 568 14.04 -37.68 -10.43
CA VAL A 568 13.35 -37.40 -11.70
C VAL A 568 12.73 -38.69 -12.22
N SER A 569 11.40 -38.73 -12.39
CA SER A 569 10.72 -39.91 -12.91
C SER A 569 10.90 -40.04 -14.43
N ILE A 570 11.22 -41.25 -14.91
CA ILE A 570 11.23 -41.57 -16.34
C ILE A 570 9.83 -41.40 -16.94
N GLU A 571 8.77 -41.55 -16.13
CA GLU A 571 7.39 -41.38 -16.55
C GLU A 571 7.09 -40.00 -17.13
N ARG A 572 7.93 -39.00 -16.82
CA ARG A 572 7.82 -37.67 -17.40
C ARG A 572 7.82 -37.72 -18.92
N LEU A 573 8.61 -38.61 -19.54
CA LEU A 573 8.66 -38.77 -21.01
C LEU A 573 7.32 -39.23 -21.61
N LEU A 574 6.39 -39.74 -20.79
CA LEU A 574 5.06 -40.18 -21.23
C LEU A 574 4.09 -39.03 -21.47
N TRP A 575 4.45 -37.78 -21.15
CA TRP A 575 3.55 -36.64 -21.33
C TRP A 575 3.11 -36.46 -22.79
N ARG A 576 4.02 -36.64 -23.77
CA ARG A 576 3.74 -36.54 -25.21
C ARG A 576 2.78 -37.64 -25.70
N PRO A 577 3.05 -38.94 -25.48
CA PRO A 577 2.10 -40.01 -25.82
C PRO A 577 0.72 -39.84 -25.16
N ARG A 578 0.68 -39.44 -23.88
CA ARG A 578 -0.58 -39.22 -23.15
C ARG A 578 -1.38 -38.06 -23.74
N LEU A 579 -0.71 -36.98 -24.12
CA LEU A 579 -1.34 -35.85 -24.80
C LEU A 579 -1.91 -36.26 -26.16
N TYR A 580 -1.11 -36.95 -26.98
CA TYR A 580 -1.55 -37.43 -28.29
C TYR A 580 -2.81 -38.31 -28.19
N TYR A 581 -2.81 -39.28 -27.26
CA TYR A 581 -3.96 -40.13 -27.01
C TYR A 581 -5.19 -39.33 -26.54
N LEU A 582 -5.01 -38.40 -25.61
CA LEU A 582 -6.08 -37.56 -25.08
C LEU A 582 -6.71 -36.69 -26.19
N VAL A 583 -5.90 -36.07 -27.04
CA VAL A 583 -6.37 -35.24 -28.16
C VAL A 583 -7.11 -36.10 -29.18
N LYS A 584 -6.52 -37.21 -29.65
CA LYS A 584 -7.15 -38.09 -30.65
C LYS A 584 -8.50 -38.65 -30.20
N ARG A 585 -8.67 -38.90 -28.90
CA ARG A 585 -9.93 -39.39 -28.32
C ARG A 585 -11.02 -38.32 -28.25
N ASN A 586 -10.65 -37.04 -28.17
CA ASN A 586 -11.61 -35.96 -27.95
C ASN A 586 -11.87 -35.11 -29.20
N PHE A 587 -10.93 -34.98 -30.14
CA PHE A 587 -11.08 -34.10 -31.31
C PHE A 587 -11.42 -34.86 -32.60
N LYS A 588 -12.18 -34.22 -33.50
CA LYS A 588 -12.43 -34.73 -34.85
C LYS A 588 -11.12 -34.77 -35.64
N LYS A 589 -10.99 -35.68 -36.61
CA LYS A 589 -9.74 -35.94 -37.34
C LYS A 589 -9.10 -34.68 -37.93
N GLU A 590 -9.92 -33.75 -38.42
CA GLU A 590 -9.52 -32.46 -39.00
C GLU A 590 -8.97 -31.47 -37.96
N GLU A 591 -9.38 -31.59 -36.69
CA GLU A 591 -9.00 -30.67 -35.60
C GLU A 591 -7.82 -31.18 -34.77
N VAL A 592 -7.54 -32.49 -34.82
CA VAL A 592 -6.47 -33.14 -34.02
C VAL A 592 -5.13 -32.45 -34.20
N TYR A 593 -4.74 -32.12 -35.44
CA TYR A 593 -3.45 -31.50 -35.71
C TYR A 593 -3.34 -30.10 -35.05
N ARG A 594 -4.39 -29.28 -35.18
CA ARG A 594 -4.44 -27.93 -34.57
C ARG A 594 -4.40 -28.03 -33.04
N ALA A 595 -5.23 -28.89 -32.46
CA ALA A 595 -5.32 -29.07 -31.01
C ALA A 595 -4.00 -29.60 -30.42
N LEU A 596 -3.39 -30.59 -31.07
CA LEU A 596 -2.13 -31.17 -30.62
C LEU A 596 -1.00 -30.15 -30.70
N THR A 597 -0.86 -29.45 -31.83
CA THR A 597 0.19 -28.44 -32.03
C THR A 597 0.12 -27.35 -30.98
N LEU A 598 -1.10 -26.85 -30.69
CA LEU A 598 -1.33 -25.84 -29.66
C LEU A 598 -0.96 -26.35 -28.26
N LEU A 599 -1.54 -27.47 -27.83
CA LEU A 599 -1.33 -27.99 -26.47
C LEU A 599 0.10 -28.48 -26.23
N GLU A 600 0.72 -29.12 -27.22
CA GLU A 600 2.11 -29.56 -27.15
C GLU A 600 3.05 -28.35 -27.06
N GLY A 601 2.83 -27.34 -27.90
CA GLY A 601 3.58 -26.09 -27.87
C GLY A 601 3.50 -25.41 -26.50
N MET A 602 2.29 -25.27 -25.95
CA MET A 602 2.06 -24.68 -24.63
C MET A 602 2.71 -25.49 -23.50
N ILE A 603 2.56 -26.82 -23.47
CA ILE A 603 3.15 -27.64 -22.40
C ILE A 603 4.68 -27.62 -22.48
N ARG A 604 5.25 -27.69 -23.69
CA ARG A 604 6.70 -27.59 -23.90
C ARG A 604 7.25 -26.25 -23.40
N GLU A 605 6.60 -25.16 -23.77
CA GLU A 605 7.03 -23.80 -23.39
C GLU A 605 6.86 -23.56 -21.88
N LEU A 606 5.69 -23.89 -21.33
CA LEU A 606 5.28 -23.46 -20.00
C LEU A 606 5.56 -24.46 -18.87
N SER A 607 5.75 -25.74 -19.18
CA SER A 607 5.81 -26.81 -18.16
C SER A 607 7.04 -27.70 -18.28
N GLU A 608 7.44 -28.09 -19.49
CA GLU A 608 8.55 -29.03 -19.69
C GLU A 608 9.87 -28.42 -19.23
N ASN A 609 10.49 -29.02 -18.20
CA ASN A 609 11.76 -28.55 -17.62
C ASN A 609 12.83 -29.68 -17.52
N LEU A 610 12.62 -30.82 -18.20
CA LEU A 610 13.50 -31.98 -18.10
C LEU A 610 14.94 -31.66 -18.57
N THR A 611 15.07 -30.77 -19.56
CA THR A 611 16.35 -30.31 -20.10
C THR A 611 16.93 -29.10 -19.36
N GLU A 612 16.22 -28.57 -18.36
CA GLU A 612 16.66 -27.41 -17.58
C GLU A 612 17.55 -27.85 -16.40
N ARG A 613 18.54 -27.02 -16.06
CA ARG A 613 19.35 -27.26 -14.86
C ARG A 613 18.45 -27.19 -13.63
N ARG A 614 18.75 -27.97 -12.59
CA ARG A 614 17.93 -28.03 -11.35
C ARG A 614 17.70 -26.66 -10.71
N SER A 615 18.68 -25.75 -10.77
CA SER A 615 18.59 -24.37 -10.29
C SER A 615 17.66 -23.48 -11.12
N ASP A 616 17.43 -23.84 -12.39
CA ASP A 616 16.77 -23.01 -13.39
C ASP A 616 15.37 -23.54 -13.73
N ARG A 617 14.96 -24.66 -13.12
CA ARG A 617 13.67 -25.30 -13.37
C ARG A 617 12.55 -24.31 -13.15
N LYS A 618 11.86 -23.98 -14.24
CA LYS A 618 10.67 -23.12 -14.18
C LYS A 618 9.53 -23.81 -13.42
N ASN A 619 8.74 -23.00 -12.75
CA ASN A 619 7.42 -23.42 -12.27
C ASN A 619 6.56 -23.88 -13.45
N ASN A 620 5.59 -24.76 -13.20
CA ASN A 620 4.57 -25.10 -14.19
C ASN A 620 3.67 -23.89 -14.46
N LEU A 621 4.08 -23.04 -15.41
CA LEU A 621 3.36 -21.82 -15.77
C LEU A 621 2.07 -22.12 -16.51
N PHE A 622 1.85 -23.35 -17.00
CA PHE A 622 0.61 -23.76 -17.64
C PHE A 622 -0.59 -23.72 -16.68
N TYR A 623 -0.35 -23.79 -15.37
CA TYR A 623 -1.42 -23.64 -14.39
C TYR A 623 -2.14 -22.29 -14.48
N ILE A 624 -1.44 -21.22 -14.88
CA ILE A 624 -2.00 -19.87 -14.97
C ILE A 624 -3.07 -19.78 -16.08
N PRO A 625 -2.78 -20.07 -17.36
CA PRO A 625 -3.80 -20.06 -18.40
C PRO A 625 -4.89 -21.10 -18.12
N PHE A 626 -4.55 -22.27 -17.57
CA PHE A 626 -5.52 -23.27 -17.11
C PHE A 626 -6.52 -22.67 -16.10
N ALA A 627 -6.05 -22.04 -15.03
CA ALA A 627 -6.88 -21.50 -13.97
C ALA A 627 -7.79 -20.37 -14.48
N ILE A 628 -7.26 -19.48 -15.32
CA ILE A 628 -8.00 -18.39 -15.95
C ILE A 628 -9.12 -18.93 -16.82
N THR A 629 -8.84 -19.93 -17.68
CA THR A 629 -9.87 -20.57 -18.52
C THR A 629 -10.93 -21.27 -17.67
N VAL A 630 -10.55 -21.95 -16.58
CA VAL A 630 -11.52 -22.58 -15.65
C VAL A 630 -12.41 -21.54 -14.98
N TYR A 631 -11.84 -20.42 -14.53
CA TYR A 631 -12.60 -19.35 -13.87
C TYR A 631 -13.59 -18.71 -14.84
N LYS A 632 -13.19 -18.32 -16.05
CA LYS A 632 -14.13 -17.75 -17.02
C LYS A 632 -15.36 -18.64 -17.27
N ARG A 633 -15.17 -19.96 -17.38
CA ARG A 633 -16.26 -20.89 -17.65
C ARG A 633 -17.22 -21.10 -16.49
N ARG A 634 -16.74 -21.01 -15.24
CA ARG A 634 -17.57 -21.27 -14.04
C ARG A 634 -18.62 -20.21 -13.75
N GLY A 635 -18.60 -19.05 -14.41
CA GLY A 635 -19.67 -18.05 -14.27
C GLY A 635 -20.66 -18.01 -15.44
N ASN A 636 -20.51 -18.90 -16.44
CA ASN A 636 -21.47 -19.04 -17.55
C ASN A 636 -22.37 -20.29 -17.40
N ASP A 637 -22.13 -21.10 -16.36
CA ASP A 637 -22.96 -22.24 -15.93
C ASP A 637 -23.72 -21.83 -14.66
#